data_AF-A0A7M7HPA7-F1
#
_entry.id   AF-A0A7M7HPA7-F1
#
_cell.length_a   1.000
_cell.length_b   1.000
_cell.length_c   1.000
_cell.angle_alpha   90.00
_cell.angle_beta   90.00
_cell.angle_gamma   90.00
#
_symmetry.space_group_name_H-M   'P 1'
#
loop_
_entity.id
_entity.type
_entity.pdbx_description
1 polymer ?
#
loop_
_entity_poly.entity_id
_entity_poly.type
_entity_poly.pdbx_seq_one_letter_code
_entity_poly.pdbx_strand_id
1 'polypeptide(L)'
;MAAKMEEKKAPSFSHNLTCPLCLGIFDEATILTSCGHTFCRKCLKNYDLSHQELDHMICPLCREVTKLSANRVDNFLTNVTVNGLVDNYHAKCGGVNAALEVRPKCTACKFHQDAVSFCRTCNNYMCDKCLDCHQHLKVVFEGHEIVSMEDIIKGKVSIGHLSEKCCIHKQENKDMFCEDCKVHVCHKCVIVSHQNHNIKNQADFEQELRLKVNDLVQRCASKNSELEKNIQNVEVQRNEVYIAVQKLLDDVNQTYSIKAKELEENLRNLIEQINALKQSFDDDLNVLKSNDRQRIKSICSSITLVANDRLGHFETDSVSAHTLLCYKLDAMLKEATDHTSAVAIAKKAQEMRFKSADVTCLELGSISESAPDHTPAAAISKKAQEKRVKHEGDTRIELGSISESATDHTSAAAISKKAQEKRFKHEDDTRIELGSISESATDHTSAAARKTAQEKRFKSVDDTNCLELGSNSESYPQLQIMESVNLRGRMFGITPYSKDSVAIGYIDVRGIIDIIDSTGYQEQYENITSNMKCVDLVFQQDGSVFISTGNNKAHIYAPDGSRKSTIHVKGNELNLKLNRSPSDEILIANSEKKVYILNPTGSTLKHTVPTKYKTSQVSGTSSGLIVTTSLCDLTNLSVVTVYDRNGNAGKSLQAPEKYVYLHAAVDEQDRVYVAHVINESQSYQLHQYYYLQIRLYDLDGLNLKERVEFGARDLRIDIAPRRWGDYLVSLSPDVLAFACDKKLYFIKVSL
;
A
#
# COMPACT_ATOMS: atom_id res chain seq x y z
N MET A 1 -3.49 -25.65 -42.56
CA MET A 1 -2.06 -25.73 -42.17
C MET A 1 -1.39 -24.44 -42.62
N ALA A 2 -0.96 -23.60 -41.69
CA ALA A 2 -0.10 -22.44 -41.95
C ALA A 2 0.97 -22.44 -40.85
N ALA A 3 2.23 -22.34 -41.23
CA ALA A 3 3.35 -22.59 -40.31
C ALA A 3 3.55 -21.42 -39.34
N LYS A 4 3.59 -21.72 -38.04
CA LYS A 4 4.23 -20.82 -37.07
C LYS A 4 5.73 -20.83 -37.33
N MET A 5 6.28 -19.71 -37.79
CA MET A 5 7.70 -19.44 -37.61
C MET A 5 7.91 -19.08 -36.14
N GLU A 6 8.46 -20.02 -35.36
CA GLU A 6 8.96 -19.71 -34.03
C GLU A 6 10.24 -18.87 -34.17
N GLU A 7 10.15 -17.57 -33.84
CA GLU A 7 11.35 -16.79 -33.57
C GLU A 7 12.09 -17.42 -32.39
N LYS A 8 13.26 -17.99 -32.67
CA LYS A 8 14.17 -18.49 -31.64
C LYS A 8 14.69 -17.31 -30.82
N LYS A 9 14.02 -17.08 -29.69
CA LYS A 9 14.49 -16.22 -28.59
C LYS A 9 15.99 -16.47 -28.35
N ALA A 10 16.81 -15.45 -28.53
CA ALA A 10 18.25 -15.55 -28.37
C ALA A 10 18.60 -16.09 -26.97
N PRO A 11 19.53 -17.05 -26.85
CA PRO A 11 19.75 -17.74 -25.57
C PRO A 11 20.43 -16.82 -24.57
N SER A 12 19.83 -16.68 -23.39
CA SER A 12 20.18 -15.70 -22.36
C SER A 12 21.44 -16.05 -21.55
N PHE A 13 22.56 -16.28 -22.22
CA PHE A 13 23.85 -16.59 -21.60
C PHE A 13 24.64 -15.38 -21.10
N SER A 14 24.30 -14.16 -21.53
CA SER A 14 25.12 -12.96 -21.33
C SER A 14 25.28 -12.52 -19.86
N HIS A 15 24.24 -12.67 -19.02
CA HIS A 15 24.26 -12.15 -17.64
C HIS A 15 25.35 -12.77 -16.75
N ASN A 16 25.77 -14.01 -17.02
CA ASN A 16 26.76 -14.73 -16.21
C ASN A 16 28.21 -14.48 -16.66
N LEU A 17 28.42 -13.70 -17.73
CA LEU A 17 29.74 -13.40 -18.31
C LEU A 17 30.10 -11.92 -18.23
N THR A 18 29.35 -11.12 -17.46
CA THR A 18 29.61 -9.69 -17.25
C THR A 18 30.29 -9.42 -15.92
N CYS A 19 31.30 -8.54 -15.95
CA CYS A 19 32.01 -8.06 -14.78
C CYS A 19 31.13 -7.10 -13.94
N PRO A 20 30.93 -7.34 -12.65
CA PRO A 20 30.07 -6.50 -11.80
C PRO A 20 30.56 -5.05 -11.64
N LEU A 21 31.84 -4.76 -11.93
CA LEU A 21 32.45 -3.43 -11.74
C LEU A 21 32.35 -2.53 -13.00
N CYS A 22 32.54 -3.09 -14.20
CA CYS A 22 32.42 -2.32 -15.46
C CYS A 22 31.14 -2.61 -16.25
N LEU A 23 30.37 -3.64 -15.85
CA LEU A 23 29.17 -4.14 -16.52
C LEU A 23 29.37 -4.64 -17.97
N GLY A 24 30.61 -4.63 -18.48
CA GLY A 24 31.01 -5.27 -19.73
C GLY A 24 31.34 -6.75 -19.55
N ILE A 25 31.59 -7.44 -20.66
CA ILE A 25 32.09 -8.83 -20.67
C ILE A 25 33.43 -8.89 -19.92
N PHE A 26 33.75 -10.01 -19.25
CA PHE A 26 35.02 -10.15 -18.56
C PHE A 26 36.22 -10.03 -19.52
N ASP A 27 37.19 -9.21 -19.11
CA ASP A 27 38.49 -8.99 -19.75
C ASP A 27 39.56 -9.32 -18.71
N GLU A 28 40.41 -10.31 -19.01
CA GLU A 28 41.27 -11.00 -18.02
C GLU A 28 40.52 -11.33 -16.72
N ALA A 29 39.51 -12.20 -16.79
CA ALA A 29 38.72 -12.61 -15.62
C ALA A 29 39.65 -13.09 -14.49
N THR A 30 39.51 -12.49 -13.30
CA THR A 30 40.37 -12.68 -12.13
C THR A 30 39.50 -12.93 -10.90
N ILE A 31 39.83 -13.94 -10.11
CA ILE A 31 39.02 -14.41 -8.97
C ILE A 31 39.58 -13.93 -7.63
N LEU A 32 38.70 -13.42 -6.76
CA LEU A 32 39.03 -13.15 -5.35
C LEU A 32 38.98 -14.45 -4.56
N THR A 33 40.13 -14.91 -4.08
CA THR A 33 40.30 -16.28 -3.57
C THR A 33 39.62 -16.58 -2.25
N SER A 34 39.25 -15.59 -1.43
CA SER A 34 38.45 -15.83 -0.22
C SER A 34 36.99 -16.15 -0.54
N CYS A 35 36.39 -15.44 -1.50
CA CYS A 35 34.95 -15.45 -1.74
C CYS A 35 34.48 -16.05 -3.08
N GLY A 36 35.42 -16.39 -3.98
CA GLY A 36 35.12 -16.94 -5.30
C GLY A 36 34.55 -15.96 -6.34
N HIS A 37 34.27 -14.70 -5.98
CA HIS A 37 33.74 -13.72 -6.93
C HIS A 37 34.79 -13.29 -7.96
N THR A 38 34.34 -13.08 -9.20
CA THR A 38 35.20 -12.83 -10.37
C THR A 38 34.95 -11.44 -10.96
N PHE A 39 36.02 -10.78 -11.41
CA PHE A 39 36.05 -9.42 -11.93
C PHE A 39 37.12 -9.30 -13.03
N CYS A 40 37.09 -8.28 -13.90
CA CYS A 40 38.20 -8.02 -14.83
C CYS A 40 39.47 -7.63 -14.05
N ARG A 41 40.66 -8.10 -14.47
CA ARG A 41 41.94 -7.76 -13.83
C ARG A 41 42.15 -6.25 -13.71
N LYS A 42 41.86 -5.51 -14.79
CA LYS A 42 41.91 -4.04 -14.83
C LYS A 42 40.93 -3.37 -13.86
N CYS A 43 39.75 -3.96 -13.64
CA CYS A 43 38.77 -3.44 -12.67
C CYS A 43 39.26 -3.63 -11.24
N LEU A 44 39.86 -4.77 -10.91
CA LEU A 44 40.46 -5.01 -9.60
C LEU A 44 41.66 -4.09 -9.34
N LYS A 45 42.51 -3.85 -10.36
CA LYS A 45 43.59 -2.85 -10.25
C LYS A 45 43.06 -1.45 -9.97
N ASN A 46 42.04 -0.98 -10.69
CA ASN A 46 41.44 0.34 -10.43
C ASN A 46 40.78 0.43 -9.04
N TYR A 47 40.15 -0.66 -8.58
CA TYR A 47 39.57 -0.74 -7.25
C TYR A 47 40.66 -0.67 -6.15
N ASP A 48 41.75 -1.41 -6.32
CA ASP A 48 42.92 -1.39 -5.43
C ASP A 48 43.64 -0.03 -5.42
N LEU A 49 43.79 0.62 -6.57
CA LEU A 49 44.34 1.98 -6.70
C LEU A 49 43.57 3.01 -5.88
N SER A 50 42.27 2.77 -5.64
CA SER A 50 41.40 3.64 -4.83
C SER A 50 41.49 3.37 -3.32
N HIS A 51 42.20 2.31 -2.91
CA HIS A 51 42.30 1.82 -1.52
C HIS A 51 43.75 1.44 -1.15
N GLN A 52 44.75 2.12 -1.71
CA GLN A 52 46.17 1.75 -1.59
C GLN A 52 46.69 1.66 -0.15
N GLU A 53 46.08 2.40 0.78
CA GLU A 53 46.46 2.38 2.21
C GLU A 53 46.09 1.07 2.93
N LEU A 54 45.26 0.21 2.32
CA LEU A 54 44.90 -1.09 2.87
C LEU A 54 45.83 -2.20 2.36
N ASP A 55 46.17 -3.14 3.27
CA ASP A 55 46.87 -4.40 2.98
C ASP A 55 45.93 -5.52 2.51
N HIS A 56 44.66 -5.19 2.26
CA HIS A 56 43.59 -6.12 1.91
C HIS A 56 42.56 -5.45 1.00
N MET A 57 41.81 -6.27 0.28
CA MET A 57 40.71 -5.88 -0.58
C MET A 57 39.39 -6.38 0.00
N ILE A 58 38.35 -5.54 0.02
CA ILE A 58 36.99 -5.93 0.40
C ILE A 58 36.22 -6.27 -0.87
N CYS A 59 35.60 -7.46 -0.94
CA CYS A 59 34.85 -7.86 -2.13
C CYS A 59 33.60 -6.96 -2.32
N PRO A 60 33.43 -6.29 -3.48
CA PRO A 60 32.29 -5.42 -3.73
C PRO A 60 30.90 -6.09 -3.68
N LEU A 61 30.84 -7.43 -3.82
CA LEU A 61 29.59 -8.19 -3.85
C LEU A 61 29.17 -8.75 -2.48
N CYS A 62 30.10 -9.40 -1.77
CA CYS A 62 29.80 -10.10 -0.50
C CYS A 62 30.47 -9.47 0.73
N ARG A 63 31.29 -8.42 0.56
CA ARG A 63 32.08 -7.74 1.60
C ARG A 63 33.13 -8.61 2.32
N GLU A 64 33.37 -9.82 1.84
CA GLU A 64 34.43 -10.68 2.35
C GLU A 64 35.82 -10.12 2.00
N VAL A 65 36.77 -10.29 2.92
CA VAL A 65 38.11 -9.70 2.83
C VAL A 65 39.08 -10.66 2.16
N THR A 66 39.83 -10.19 1.16
CA THR A 66 40.94 -10.89 0.52
C THR A 66 42.25 -10.17 0.87
N LYS A 67 43.18 -10.83 1.57
CA LYS A 67 44.47 -10.20 1.91
C LYS A 67 45.33 -10.01 0.65
N LEU A 68 45.99 -8.86 0.53
CA LEU A 68 46.91 -8.55 -0.57
C LEU A 68 48.33 -9.01 -0.24
N SER A 69 49.08 -9.31 -1.29
CA SER A 69 50.51 -9.65 -1.22
C SER A 69 51.37 -8.47 -1.70
N ALA A 70 52.70 -8.61 -1.69
CA ALA A 70 53.60 -7.55 -2.14
C ALA A 70 53.32 -7.03 -3.57
N ASN A 71 52.85 -7.89 -4.48
CA ASN A 71 52.45 -7.52 -5.84
C ASN A 71 50.95 -7.18 -5.95
N ARG A 72 50.26 -6.98 -4.82
CA ARG A 72 48.82 -6.67 -4.70
C ARG A 72 47.95 -7.54 -5.62
N VAL A 73 47.23 -6.92 -6.56
CA VAL A 73 46.32 -7.57 -7.52
C VAL A 73 47.05 -8.47 -8.53
N ASP A 74 48.32 -8.22 -8.84
CA ASP A 74 49.02 -8.98 -9.89
C ASP A 74 49.22 -10.46 -9.57
N ASN A 75 49.21 -10.82 -8.28
CA ASN A 75 49.28 -12.20 -7.80
C ASN A 75 47.90 -12.90 -7.68
N PHE A 76 46.78 -12.23 -8.01
CA PHE A 76 45.46 -12.87 -8.00
C PHE A 76 45.30 -13.86 -9.16
N LEU A 77 44.63 -14.98 -8.89
CA LEU A 77 44.46 -16.05 -9.86
C LEU A 77 43.54 -15.62 -11.01
N THR A 78 43.95 -15.92 -12.24
CA THR A 78 43.11 -15.80 -13.43
C THR A 78 42.03 -16.87 -13.39
N ASN A 79 40.76 -16.49 -13.55
CA ASN A 79 39.65 -17.42 -13.68
C ASN A 79 39.59 -17.97 -15.11
N VAL A 80 40.42 -18.97 -15.38
CA VAL A 80 40.54 -19.63 -16.69
C VAL A 80 39.19 -20.22 -17.17
N THR A 81 38.34 -20.69 -16.25
CA THR A 81 37.01 -21.20 -16.58
C THR A 81 36.10 -20.11 -17.13
N VAL A 82 36.08 -18.93 -16.50
CA VAL A 82 35.26 -17.80 -16.97
C VAL A 82 35.82 -17.23 -18.28
N ASN A 83 37.15 -17.10 -18.42
CA ASN A 83 37.75 -16.67 -19.69
C ASN A 83 37.42 -17.65 -20.82
N GLY A 84 37.55 -18.96 -20.60
CA GLY A 84 37.16 -19.96 -21.60
C GLY A 84 35.67 -19.91 -21.97
N LEU A 85 34.78 -19.53 -21.05
CA LEU A 85 33.37 -19.28 -21.36
C LEU A 85 33.16 -17.98 -22.16
N VAL A 86 33.96 -16.94 -21.90
CA VAL A 86 34.00 -15.70 -22.69
C VAL A 86 34.52 -15.95 -24.11
N ASP A 87 35.59 -16.73 -24.27
CA ASP A 87 36.12 -17.13 -25.58
C ASP A 87 35.07 -17.92 -26.38
N ASN A 88 34.39 -18.87 -25.72
CA ASN A 88 33.26 -19.60 -26.30
C ASN A 88 32.07 -18.69 -26.65
N TYR A 89 31.81 -17.64 -25.87
CA TYR A 89 30.78 -16.64 -26.15
C TYR A 89 31.16 -15.80 -27.38
N HIS A 90 32.40 -15.31 -27.47
CA HIS A 90 32.89 -14.60 -28.65
C HIS A 90 32.87 -15.48 -29.91
N ALA A 91 33.23 -16.76 -29.79
CA ALA A 91 33.14 -17.73 -30.90
C ALA A 91 31.70 -18.02 -31.36
N LYS A 92 30.71 -18.00 -30.44
CA LYS A 92 29.30 -18.29 -30.77
C LYS A 92 28.48 -17.06 -31.16
N CYS A 93 28.79 -15.89 -30.62
CA CYS A 93 28.10 -14.63 -30.91
C CYS A 93 28.81 -13.80 -31.99
N GLY A 94 30.00 -14.20 -32.42
CA GLY A 94 30.77 -13.61 -33.53
C GLY A 94 30.17 -13.88 -34.91
N GLY A 95 28.92 -13.48 -35.14
CA GLY A 95 28.30 -13.50 -36.47
C GLY A 95 29.03 -12.57 -37.44
N VAL A 96 29.89 -13.14 -38.30
CA VAL A 96 30.58 -12.54 -39.45
C VAL A 96 31.57 -11.41 -39.17
N ASN A 97 31.31 -10.51 -38.20
CA ASN A 97 32.09 -9.27 -38.04
C ASN A 97 33.21 -9.35 -36.98
N ALA A 98 33.15 -10.27 -36.01
CA ALA A 98 34.23 -10.41 -35.01
C ALA A 98 35.51 -11.08 -35.58
N ALA A 99 35.35 -11.94 -36.59
CA ALA A 99 36.46 -12.65 -37.24
C ALA A 99 37.32 -11.76 -38.15
N LEU A 100 36.89 -10.51 -38.42
CA LEU A 100 37.61 -9.55 -39.25
C LEU A 100 38.61 -8.69 -38.45
N GLU A 101 38.40 -8.47 -37.15
CA GLU A 101 39.25 -7.57 -36.34
C GLU A 101 40.42 -8.28 -35.62
N VAL A 102 40.32 -9.59 -35.37
CA VAL A 102 41.43 -10.37 -34.77
C VAL A 102 41.87 -11.49 -35.71
N ARG A 103 42.56 -11.12 -36.79
CA ARG A 103 43.43 -12.05 -37.52
C ARG A 103 44.60 -12.45 -36.59
N PRO A 104 44.75 -13.73 -36.21
CA PRO A 104 45.88 -14.16 -35.39
C PRO A 104 47.20 -13.78 -36.07
N LYS A 105 48.17 -13.31 -35.31
CA LYS A 105 49.50 -13.01 -35.85
C LYS A 105 50.35 -14.27 -35.90
N CYS A 106 51.21 -14.35 -36.90
CA CYS A 106 52.20 -15.40 -37.05
C CYS A 106 53.08 -15.49 -35.79
N THR A 107 53.11 -16.66 -35.19
CA THR A 107 53.99 -16.99 -34.05
C THR A 107 55.31 -17.59 -34.51
N ALA A 108 55.38 -18.10 -35.74
CA ALA A 108 56.58 -18.66 -36.35
C ALA A 108 57.61 -17.62 -36.86
N CYS A 109 57.29 -16.31 -36.86
CA CYS A 109 58.24 -15.26 -37.26
C CYS A 109 58.18 -14.03 -36.36
N LYS A 110 59.32 -13.32 -36.27
CA LYS A 110 59.47 -12.08 -35.50
C LYS A 110 58.71 -10.87 -36.08
N PHE A 111 58.14 -11.00 -37.28
CA PHE A 111 57.45 -9.92 -37.97
C PHE A 111 55.94 -9.88 -37.68
N HIS A 112 55.39 -10.89 -36.98
CA HIS A 112 53.99 -10.95 -36.54
C HIS A 112 52.95 -10.54 -37.61
N GLN A 113 53.20 -10.94 -38.86
CA GLN A 113 52.27 -10.75 -39.97
C GLN A 113 51.00 -11.59 -39.77
N ASP A 114 49.91 -11.23 -40.46
CA ASP A 114 48.67 -12.00 -40.41
C ASP A 114 48.92 -13.49 -40.75
N ALA A 115 48.39 -14.38 -39.91
CA ALA A 115 48.44 -15.80 -40.16
C ALA A 115 47.41 -16.21 -41.22
N VAL A 116 47.82 -17.09 -42.13
CA VAL A 116 46.98 -17.68 -43.18
C VAL A 116 46.70 -19.16 -42.89
N SER A 117 47.52 -19.79 -42.06
CA SER A 117 47.36 -21.17 -41.61
C SER A 117 47.85 -21.36 -40.17
N PHE A 118 47.52 -22.54 -39.63
CA PHE A 118 47.97 -23.00 -38.32
C PHE A 118 48.48 -24.43 -38.47
N CYS A 119 49.70 -24.70 -37.97
CA CYS A 119 50.22 -26.06 -37.91
C CYS A 119 49.89 -26.67 -36.53
N ARG A 120 49.08 -27.73 -36.53
CA ARG A 120 48.69 -28.46 -35.32
C ARG A 120 49.90 -29.15 -34.67
N THR A 121 50.78 -29.72 -35.48
CA THR A 121 52.00 -30.42 -35.00
C THR A 121 53.02 -29.47 -34.36
N CYS A 122 53.19 -28.27 -34.92
CA CYS A 122 54.06 -27.23 -34.37
C CYS A 122 53.39 -26.32 -33.33
N ASN A 123 52.07 -26.41 -33.15
CA ASN A 123 51.24 -25.47 -32.39
C ASN A 123 51.54 -23.99 -32.71
N ASN A 124 51.62 -23.65 -34.01
CA ASN A 124 52.05 -22.32 -34.46
C ASN A 124 51.13 -21.76 -35.55
N TYR A 125 50.78 -20.48 -35.40
CA TYR A 125 50.18 -19.66 -36.45
C TYR A 125 51.26 -19.22 -37.44
N MET A 126 50.98 -19.34 -38.74
CA MET A 126 51.95 -19.08 -39.81
C MET A 126 51.40 -18.08 -40.81
N CYS A 127 52.15 -17.01 -41.07
CA CYS A 127 51.94 -16.18 -42.26
C CYS A 127 52.39 -16.93 -43.51
N ASP A 128 52.00 -16.41 -44.68
CA ASP A 128 52.23 -16.98 -46.00
C ASP A 128 53.68 -17.48 -46.21
N LYS A 129 54.66 -16.63 -45.91
CA LYS A 129 56.10 -16.97 -46.00
C LYS A 129 56.54 -18.09 -45.07
N CYS A 130 55.94 -18.18 -43.88
CA CYS A 130 56.25 -19.25 -42.93
C CYS A 130 55.59 -20.57 -43.34
N LEU A 131 54.37 -20.52 -43.87
CA LEU A 131 53.69 -21.67 -44.45
C LEU A 131 54.50 -22.26 -45.61
N ASP A 132 54.92 -21.40 -46.55
CA ASP A 132 55.74 -21.77 -47.71
C ASP A 132 57.04 -22.48 -47.29
N CYS A 133 57.82 -21.86 -46.40
CA CYS A 133 59.03 -22.48 -45.84
C CYS A 133 58.73 -23.83 -45.16
N HIS A 134 57.64 -23.92 -44.41
CA HIS A 134 57.23 -25.12 -43.66
C HIS A 134 56.73 -26.25 -44.58
N GLN A 135 56.23 -25.93 -45.78
CA GLN A 135 55.84 -26.92 -46.80
C GLN A 135 57.03 -27.36 -47.67
N HIS A 136 57.97 -26.46 -47.96
CA HIS A 136 59.14 -26.77 -48.79
C HIS A 136 60.28 -27.48 -48.05
N LEU A 137 60.46 -27.24 -46.75
CA LEU A 137 61.45 -27.93 -45.90
C LEU A 137 60.98 -29.32 -45.44
N LYS A 138 60.53 -30.16 -46.39
CA LYS A 138 59.93 -31.49 -46.10
C LYS A 138 60.79 -32.38 -45.21
N VAL A 139 62.12 -32.35 -45.36
CA VAL A 139 63.08 -33.12 -44.55
C VAL A 139 62.94 -32.88 -43.04
N VAL A 140 62.38 -31.74 -42.62
CA VAL A 140 62.23 -31.34 -41.21
C VAL A 140 60.77 -31.39 -40.74
N PHE A 141 59.81 -31.29 -41.66
CA PHE A 141 58.38 -31.09 -41.35
C PHE A 141 57.44 -32.11 -42.03
N GLU A 142 57.96 -33.24 -42.50
CA GLU A 142 57.16 -34.32 -43.07
C GLU A 142 56.13 -34.85 -42.05
N GLY A 143 54.89 -35.06 -42.51
CA GLY A 143 53.78 -35.49 -41.64
C GLY A 143 53.17 -34.41 -40.74
N HIS A 144 53.62 -33.15 -40.81
CA HIS A 144 53.01 -32.06 -40.04
C HIS A 144 51.61 -31.71 -40.56
N GLU A 145 50.63 -31.69 -39.66
CA GLU A 145 49.25 -31.34 -40.00
C GLU A 145 49.08 -29.81 -40.01
N ILE A 146 48.71 -29.27 -41.17
CA ILE A 146 48.51 -27.83 -41.40
C ILE A 146 47.05 -27.61 -41.80
N VAL A 147 46.38 -26.68 -41.12
CA VAL A 147 44.98 -26.32 -41.36
C VAL A 147 44.89 -24.84 -41.77
N SER A 148 43.99 -24.51 -42.69
CA SER A 148 43.82 -23.13 -43.15
C SER A 148 43.10 -22.27 -42.10
N MET A 149 43.44 -20.99 -42.02
CA MET A 149 42.68 -20.06 -41.15
C MET A 149 41.23 -19.91 -41.61
N GLU A 150 40.94 -20.08 -42.90
CA GLU A 150 39.56 -20.07 -43.39
C GLU A 150 38.73 -21.23 -42.86
N ASP A 151 39.25 -22.45 -42.80
CA ASP A 151 38.51 -23.61 -42.31
C ASP A 151 38.32 -23.59 -40.78
N ILE A 152 39.23 -22.92 -40.06
CA ILE A 152 39.08 -22.58 -38.64
C ILE A 152 37.98 -21.53 -38.45
N ILE A 153 38.03 -20.41 -39.18
CA ILE A 153 37.05 -19.31 -39.09
C ILE A 153 35.65 -19.77 -39.51
N LYS A 154 35.55 -20.63 -40.53
CA LYS A 154 34.30 -21.25 -41.00
C LYS A 154 33.81 -22.38 -40.08
N GLY A 155 34.48 -22.65 -38.96
CA GLY A 155 34.08 -23.64 -37.97
C GLY A 155 34.13 -25.10 -38.45
N LYS A 156 34.75 -25.38 -39.61
CA LYS A 156 34.91 -26.74 -40.14
C LYS A 156 35.95 -27.54 -39.35
N VAL A 157 36.93 -26.84 -38.79
CA VAL A 157 38.08 -27.42 -38.09
C VAL A 157 38.28 -26.71 -36.77
N SER A 158 37.88 -27.35 -35.67
CA SER A 158 38.20 -26.87 -34.34
C SER A 158 39.72 -26.99 -34.09
N ILE A 159 40.35 -25.90 -33.64
CA ILE A 159 41.60 -26.03 -32.88
C ILE A 159 41.16 -26.48 -31.48
N GLY A 160 41.11 -27.80 -31.27
CA GLY A 160 40.89 -28.35 -29.92
C GLY A 160 42.03 -27.95 -28.98
N HIS A 161 41.84 -28.13 -27.67
CA HIS A 161 42.94 -28.03 -26.70
C HIS A 161 44.03 -29.03 -27.05
N LEU A 162 45.04 -28.58 -27.80
CA LEU A 162 46.27 -29.31 -28.06
C LEU A 162 46.99 -29.44 -26.72
N SER A 163 47.40 -30.67 -26.38
CA SER A 163 48.02 -30.95 -25.07
C SER A 163 49.17 -29.98 -24.78
N GLU A 164 49.10 -29.34 -23.61
CA GLU A 164 50.08 -28.33 -23.22
C GLU A 164 51.46 -28.96 -23.12
N LYS A 165 52.40 -28.42 -23.91
CA LYS A 165 53.79 -28.87 -23.88
C LYS A 165 54.41 -28.58 -22.51
N CYS A 166 55.25 -29.50 -22.05
CA CYS A 166 55.88 -29.34 -20.75
C CYS A 166 56.85 -28.16 -20.74
N CYS A 167 56.66 -27.24 -19.79
CA CYS A 167 57.53 -26.07 -19.61
C CYS A 167 59.00 -26.44 -19.34
N ILE A 168 59.25 -27.60 -18.72
CA ILE A 168 60.58 -28.17 -18.49
C ILE A 168 61.02 -29.00 -19.71
N HIS A 169 60.14 -29.88 -20.20
CA HIS A 169 60.44 -30.82 -21.28
C HIS A 169 59.68 -30.47 -22.58
N LYS A 170 60.11 -29.42 -23.28
CA LYS A 170 59.35 -28.73 -24.35
C LYS A 170 58.80 -29.61 -25.51
N GLN A 171 59.35 -30.81 -25.71
CA GLN A 171 58.87 -31.76 -26.73
C GLN A 171 57.73 -32.65 -26.21
N GLU A 172 57.67 -32.89 -24.90
CA GLU A 172 56.70 -33.76 -24.22
C GLU A 172 55.36 -33.06 -23.96
N ASN A 173 54.30 -33.84 -23.99
CA ASN A 173 52.95 -33.44 -23.55
C ASN A 173 52.79 -33.59 -22.03
N LYS A 174 51.94 -32.78 -21.40
CA LYS A 174 51.60 -32.87 -19.96
C LYS A 174 50.31 -33.67 -19.69
N ASP A 175 50.24 -34.90 -20.20
CA ASP A 175 49.03 -35.74 -20.17
C ASP A 175 48.77 -36.47 -18.83
N MET A 176 49.40 -36.02 -17.74
CA MET A 176 49.26 -36.57 -16.39
C MET A 176 49.11 -35.46 -15.35
N PHE A 177 48.40 -35.74 -14.27
CA PHE A 177 48.17 -34.84 -13.13
C PHE A 177 48.82 -35.41 -11.87
N CYS A 178 49.69 -34.61 -11.23
CA CYS A 178 50.26 -34.94 -9.93
C CYS A 178 49.34 -34.41 -8.81
N GLU A 179 48.72 -35.30 -8.04
CA GLU A 179 47.77 -34.89 -6.99
C GLU A 179 48.46 -34.20 -5.82
N ASP A 180 49.69 -34.56 -5.46
CA ASP A 180 50.37 -33.95 -4.31
C ASP A 180 50.84 -32.52 -4.61
N CYS A 181 51.25 -32.27 -5.86
CA CYS A 181 51.68 -30.94 -6.30
C CYS A 181 50.57 -30.11 -6.97
N LYS A 182 49.40 -30.70 -7.25
CA LYS A 182 48.26 -30.08 -7.96
C LYS A 182 48.63 -29.46 -9.32
N VAL A 183 49.49 -30.13 -10.10
CA VAL A 183 49.99 -29.66 -11.41
C VAL A 183 50.00 -30.74 -12.48
N HIS A 184 49.83 -30.32 -13.74
CA HIS A 184 50.01 -31.19 -14.90
C HIS A 184 51.50 -31.39 -15.24
N VAL A 185 51.87 -32.66 -15.44
CA VAL A 185 53.24 -33.16 -15.58
C VAL A 185 53.37 -34.06 -16.81
N CYS A 186 54.55 -34.13 -17.40
CA CYS A 186 54.86 -35.11 -18.45
C CYS A 186 55.58 -36.34 -17.86
N HIS A 187 55.72 -37.42 -18.63
CA HIS A 187 56.38 -38.66 -18.19
C HIS A 187 57.80 -38.43 -17.64
N LYS A 188 58.58 -37.55 -18.28
CA LYS A 188 59.92 -37.15 -17.80
C LYS A 188 59.87 -36.40 -16.45
N CYS A 189 58.85 -35.58 -16.19
CA CYS A 189 58.67 -34.95 -14.88
C CYS A 189 58.32 -35.97 -13.78
N VAL A 190 57.49 -36.99 -14.10
CA VAL A 190 57.20 -38.08 -13.17
C VAL A 190 58.49 -38.79 -12.75
N ILE A 191 59.32 -39.16 -13.73
CA ILE A 191 60.60 -39.85 -13.48
C ILE A 191 61.62 -38.97 -12.73
N VAL A 192 61.67 -37.66 -12.96
CA VAL A 192 62.76 -36.80 -12.41
C VAL A 192 62.37 -36.09 -11.12
N SER A 193 61.11 -35.69 -10.96
CA SER A 193 60.68 -34.75 -9.89
C SER A 193 59.48 -35.22 -9.08
N HIS A 194 58.74 -36.24 -9.52
CA HIS A 194 57.51 -36.69 -8.86
C HIS A 194 57.45 -38.22 -8.68
N GLN A 195 58.61 -38.88 -8.53
CA GLN A 195 58.73 -40.35 -8.50
C GLN A 195 57.82 -41.04 -7.46
N ASN A 196 57.63 -40.39 -6.30
CA ASN A 196 56.89 -40.91 -5.16
C ASN A 196 55.55 -40.19 -4.92
N HIS A 197 55.07 -39.41 -5.89
CA HIS A 197 53.81 -38.66 -5.77
C HIS A 197 52.67 -39.45 -6.42
N ASN A 198 51.43 -39.22 -5.99
CA ASN A 198 50.28 -39.81 -6.64
C ASN A 198 50.05 -39.14 -8.01
N ILE A 199 50.22 -39.92 -9.09
CA ILE A 199 50.05 -39.48 -10.48
C ILE A 199 48.82 -40.17 -11.07
N LYS A 200 47.89 -39.37 -11.59
CA LYS A 200 46.78 -39.84 -12.42
C LYS A 200 47.04 -39.49 -13.88
N ASN A 201 46.59 -40.31 -14.82
CA ASN A 201 46.51 -39.88 -16.21
C ASN A 201 45.37 -38.87 -16.39
N GLN A 202 45.41 -38.10 -17.48
CA GLN A 202 44.42 -37.06 -17.76
C GLN A 202 42.97 -37.61 -17.76
N ALA A 203 42.72 -38.76 -18.38
CA ALA A 203 41.38 -39.30 -18.57
C ALA A 203 40.72 -39.72 -17.24
N ASP A 204 41.44 -40.42 -16.38
CA ASP A 204 40.94 -40.84 -15.06
C ASP A 204 40.66 -39.64 -14.16
N PHE A 205 41.53 -38.62 -14.20
CA PHE A 205 41.35 -37.39 -13.43
C PHE A 205 40.14 -36.57 -13.93
N GLU A 206 39.98 -36.42 -15.25
CA GLU A 206 38.81 -35.77 -15.85
C GLU A 206 37.51 -36.53 -15.54
N GLN A 207 37.53 -37.87 -15.58
CA GLN A 207 36.38 -38.69 -15.24
C GLN A 207 35.98 -38.54 -13.76
N GLU A 208 36.94 -38.59 -12.83
CA GLU A 208 36.68 -38.39 -11.41
C GLU A 208 36.14 -36.98 -11.12
N LEU A 209 36.73 -35.95 -11.73
CA LEU A 209 36.25 -34.56 -11.60
C LEU A 209 34.83 -34.42 -12.16
N ARG A 210 34.54 -35.02 -13.31
CA ARG A 210 33.20 -35.02 -13.92
C ARG A 210 32.17 -35.71 -13.04
N LEU A 211 32.51 -36.84 -12.41
CA LEU A 211 31.63 -37.51 -11.45
C LEU A 211 31.35 -36.64 -10.22
N LYS A 212 32.37 -35.97 -9.66
CA LYS A 212 32.21 -35.04 -8.53
C LYS A 212 31.34 -33.83 -8.89
N VAL A 213 31.53 -33.25 -10.08
CA VAL A 213 30.69 -32.14 -10.57
C VAL A 213 29.25 -32.61 -10.76
N ASN A 214 29.03 -33.79 -11.32
CA ASN A 214 27.68 -34.34 -11.50
C ASN A 214 26.96 -34.61 -10.16
N ASP A 215 27.63 -35.17 -9.15
CA ASP A 215 27.08 -35.32 -7.78
C ASP A 215 26.66 -33.97 -7.19
N LEU A 216 27.55 -32.97 -7.25
CA LEU A 216 27.26 -31.63 -6.76
C LEU A 216 26.08 -30.98 -7.49
N VAL A 217 26.03 -31.06 -8.82
CA VAL A 217 24.91 -30.55 -9.63
C VAL A 217 23.60 -31.24 -9.25
N GLN A 218 23.60 -32.57 -9.12
CA GLN A 218 22.40 -33.32 -8.74
C GLN A 218 21.93 -32.96 -7.32
N ARG A 219 22.84 -32.90 -6.35
CA ARG A 219 22.52 -32.52 -4.96
C ARG A 219 22.02 -31.09 -4.85
N CYS A 220 22.61 -30.15 -5.59
CA CYS A 220 22.12 -28.78 -5.69
C CYS A 220 20.71 -28.72 -6.31
N ALA A 221 20.44 -29.47 -7.38
CA ALA A 221 19.11 -29.54 -7.98
C ALA A 221 18.05 -30.10 -7.00
N SER A 222 18.38 -31.18 -6.29
CA SER A 222 17.49 -31.75 -5.26
C SER A 222 17.24 -30.77 -4.11
N LYS A 223 18.28 -30.09 -3.61
CA LYS A 223 18.13 -29.14 -2.50
C LYS A 223 17.39 -27.87 -2.91
N ASN A 224 17.59 -27.37 -4.13
CA ASN A 224 16.82 -26.25 -4.67
C ASN A 224 15.33 -26.61 -4.76
N SER A 225 14.98 -27.79 -5.27
CA SER A 225 13.58 -28.23 -5.32
C SER A 225 12.94 -28.39 -3.93
N GLU A 226 13.70 -28.83 -2.93
CA GLU A 226 13.24 -28.86 -1.53
C GLU A 226 12.97 -27.43 -0.99
N LEU A 227 13.88 -26.49 -1.25
CA LEU A 227 13.74 -25.10 -0.84
C LEU A 227 12.56 -24.40 -1.57
N GLU A 228 12.35 -24.66 -2.86
CA GLU A 228 11.19 -24.18 -3.62
C GLU A 228 9.87 -24.68 -3.02
N LYS A 229 9.78 -25.96 -2.65
CA LYS A 229 8.62 -26.52 -1.94
C LYS A 229 8.42 -25.88 -0.57
N ASN A 230 9.49 -25.64 0.18
CA ASN A 230 9.42 -24.95 1.47
C ASN A 230 8.91 -23.50 1.31
N ILE A 231 9.34 -22.78 0.26
CA ILE A 231 8.84 -21.43 -0.06
C ILE A 231 7.35 -21.48 -0.39
N GLN A 232 6.90 -22.43 -1.22
CA GLN A 232 5.48 -22.63 -1.52
C GLN A 232 4.66 -22.95 -0.26
N ASN A 233 5.17 -23.79 0.64
CA ASN A 233 4.51 -24.10 1.90
C ASN A 233 4.40 -22.85 2.80
N VAL A 234 5.43 -22.02 2.88
CA VAL A 234 5.40 -20.75 3.63
C VAL A 234 4.38 -19.76 3.04
N GLU A 235 4.25 -19.68 1.71
CA GLU A 235 3.20 -18.89 1.04
C GLU A 235 1.78 -19.37 1.41
N VAL A 236 1.54 -20.70 1.45
CA VAL A 236 0.26 -21.29 1.87
C VAL A 236 -0.04 -21.00 3.33
N GLN A 237 0.91 -21.29 4.23
CA GLN A 237 0.77 -21.05 5.68
C GLN A 237 0.55 -19.56 6.00
N ARG A 238 1.17 -18.64 5.25
CA ARG A 238 0.90 -17.18 5.39
C ARG A 238 -0.56 -16.85 5.08
N ASN A 239 -1.18 -17.50 4.10
CA ASN A 239 -2.58 -17.27 3.76
C ASN A 239 -3.52 -17.88 4.81
N GLU A 240 -3.20 -19.06 5.36
CA GLU A 240 -3.95 -19.66 6.47
C GLU A 240 -3.94 -18.77 7.72
N VAL A 241 -2.77 -18.22 8.09
CA VAL A 241 -2.65 -17.23 9.17
C VAL A 241 -3.48 -15.97 8.88
N TYR A 242 -3.48 -15.47 7.65
CA TYR A 242 -4.30 -14.31 7.27
C TYR A 242 -5.80 -14.58 7.44
N ILE A 243 -6.28 -15.75 7.00
CA ILE A 243 -7.68 -16.17 7.15
C ILE A 243 -8.05 -16.31 8.63
N ALA A 244 -7.18 -16.92 9.45
CA ALA A 244 -7.42 -17.07 10.89
C ALA A 244 -7.49 -15.72 11.63
N VAL A 245 -6.61 -14.78 11.29
CA VAL A 245 -6.62 -13.42 11.87
C VAL A 245 -7.82 -12.62 11.40
N GLN A 246 -8.23 -12.74 10.13
CA GLN A 246 -9.43 -12.09 9.61
C GLN A 246 -10.68 -12.61 10.33
N LYS A 247 -10.81 -13.94 10.49
CA LYS A 247 -11.92 -14.52 11.25
C LYS A 247 -11.99 -14.00 12.68
N LEU A 248 -10.85 -13.90 13.37
CA LEU A 248 -10.81 -13.34 14.74
C LEU A 248 -11.27 -11.87 14.77
N LEU A 249 -10.91 -11.07 13.78
CA LEU A 249 -11.37 -9.69 13.63
C LEU A 249 -12.89 -9.63 13.38
N ASP A 250 -13.40 -10.53 12.54
CA ASP A 250 -14.82 -10.65 12.20
C ASP A 250 -15.66 -11.06 13.43
N ASP A 251 -15.20 -12.08 14.19
CA ASP A 251 -15.84 -12.54 15.43
C ASP A 251 -15.94 -11.40 16.48
N VAL A 252 -14.90 -10.58 16.61
CA VAL A 252 -14.89 -9.39 17.50
C VAL A 252 -15.86 -8.31 17.00
N ASN A 253 -15.82 -7.99 15.70
CA ASN A 253 -16.71 -6.98 15.12
C ASN A 253 -18.18 -7.39 15.21
N GLN A 254 -18.50 -8.67 14.98
CA GLN A 254 -19.85 -9.22 15.14
C GLN A 254 -20.31 -9.14 16.61
N THR A 255 -19.44 -9.49 17.55
CA THR A 255 -19.73 -9.40 19.00
C THR A 255 -20.02 -7.97 19.43
N TYR A 256 -19.27 -6.98 18.94
CA TYR A 256 -19.62 -5.57 19.15
C TYR A 256 -20.96 -5.22 18.50
N SER A 257 -21.18 -5.59 17.23
CA SER A 257 -22.39 -5.29 16.45
C SER A 257 -23.68 -5.63 17.23
N ILE A 258 -23.68 -6.79 17.88
CA ILE A 258 -24.80 -7.27 18.70
C ILE A 258 -24.98 -6.38 19.94
N LYS A 259 -23.92 -6.18 20.73
CA LYS A 259 -23.96 -5.38 21.96
C LYS A 259 -24.33 -3.90 21.71
N ALA A 260 -23.92 -3.34 20.57
CA ALA A 260 -24.28 -1.99 20.18
C ALA A 260 -25.77 -1.85 19.84
N LYS A 261 -26.32 -2.80 19.07
CA LYS A 261 -27.76 -2.83 18.75
C LYS A 261 -28.61 -2.99 20.02
N GLU A 262 -28.19 -3.84 20.95
CA GLU A 262 -28.83 -3.98 22.27
C GLU A 262 -28.85 -2.63 23.02
N LEU A 263 -27.74 -1.89 23.04
CA LEU A 263 -27.64 -0.59 23.72
C LEU A 263 -28.48 0.50 23.02
N GLU A 264 -28.49 0.53 21.69
CA GLU A 264 -29.34 1.43 20.89
C GLU A 264 -30.84 1.13 21.10
N GLU A 265 -31.22 -0.14 21.24
CA GLU A 265 -32.59 -0.57 21.52
C GLU A 265 -33.02 -0.15 22.93
N ASN A 266 -32.16 -0.34 23.93
CA ASN A 266 -32.35 0.20 25.27
C ASN A 266 -32.57 1.73 25.26
N LEU A 267 -31.78 2.46 24.47
CA LEU A 267 -31.94 3.91 24.30
C LEU A 267 -33.29 4.28 23.68
N ARG A 268 -33.71 3.59 22.60
CA ARG A 268 -35.01 3.81 21.95
C ARG A 268 -36.15 3.58 22.94
N ASN A 269 -36.13 2.47 23.67
CA ASN A 269 -37.17 2.10 24.64
C ASN A 269 -37.29 3.13 25.78
N LEU A 270 -36.16 3.67 26.28
CA LEU A 270 -36.16 4.73 27.29
C LEU A 270 -36.72 6.06 26.75
N ILE A 271 -36.38 6.44 25.51
CA ILE A 271 -36.93 7.64 24.87
C ILE A 271 -38.44 7.50 24.64
N GLU A 272 -38.93 6.33 24.25
CA GLU A 272 -40.36 6.06 24.11
C GLU A 272 -41.09 6.15 25.46
N GLN A 273 -40.52 5.62 26.54
CA GLN A 273 -41.06 5.79 27.90
C GLN A 273 -41.14 7.27 28.34
N ILE A 274 -40.10 8.08 28.06
CA ILE A 274 -40.12 9.53 28.34
C ILE A 274 -41.22 10.24 27.56
N ASN A 275 -41.37 9.91 26.26
CA ASN A 275 -42.41 10.51 25.42
C ASN A 275 -43.83 10.11 25.87
N ALA A 276 -44.04 8.85 26.27
CA ALA A 276 -45.31 8.38 26.82
C ALA A 276 -45.65 9.08 28.16
N LEU A 277 -44.67 9.24 29.07
CA LEU A 277 -44.84 9.99 30.31
C LEU A 277 -45.19 11.45 30.05
N LYS A 278 -44.49 12.10 29.12
CA LYS A 278 -44.79 13.47 28.70
C LYS A 278 -46.22 13.60 28.17
N GLN A 279 -46.62 12.70 27.28
CA GLN A 279 -47.98 12.70 26.72
C GLN A 279 -49.05 12.50 27.81
N SER A 280 -48.83 11.58 28.76
CA SER A 280 -49.73 11.39 29.90
C SER A 280 -49.91 12.67 30.72
N PHE A 281 -48.82 13.40 31.01
CA PHE A 281 -48.90 14.67 31.75
C PHE A 281 -49.58 15.79 30.94
N ASP A 282 -49.31 15.87 29.63
CA ASP A 282 -49.98 16.82 28.74
C ASP A 282 -51.51 16.52 28.64
N ASP A 283 -51.89 15.25 28.59
CA ASP A 283 -53.29 14.80 28.57
C ASP A 283 -54.02 15.11 29.89
N ASP A 284 -53.42 14.81 31.05
CA ASP A 284 -53.97 15.16 32.37
C ASP A 284 -54.21 16.69 32.51
N LEU A 285 -53.25 17.50 32.06
CA LEU A 285 -53.37 18.96 32.07
C LEU A 285 -54.46 19.45 31.09
N ASN A 286 -54.62 18.80 29.94
CA ASN A 286 -55.67 19.11 28.98
C ASN A 286 -57.07 18.75 29.52
N VAL A 287 -57.20 17.67 30.29
CA VAL A 287 -58.45 17.30 30.99
C VAL A 287 -58.83 18.38 32.00
N LEU A 288 -57.91 18.82 32.88
CA LEU A 288 -58.16 19.91 33.83
C LEU A 288 -58.62 21.19 33.11
N LYS A 289 -57.87 21.60 32.07
CA LYS A 289 -58.17 22.78 31.24
C LYS A 289 -59.54 22.69 30.54
N SER A 290 -59.97 21.48 30.16
CA SER A 290 -61.30 21.24 29.58
C SER A 290 -62.40 21.41 30.62
N ASN A 291 -62.22 20.82 31.80
CA ASN A 291 -63.15 20.93 32.93
C ASN A 291 -63.34 22.39 33.37
N ASP A 292 -62.26 23.16 33.46
CA ASP A 292 -62.35 24.59 33.83
C ASP A 292 -63.02 25.43 32.75
N ARG A 293 -62.80 25.13 31.45
CA ARG A 293 -63.56 25.74 30.35
C ARG A 293 -65.07 25.43 30.44
N GLN A 294 -65.44 24.23 30.88
CA GLN A 294 -66.84 23.86 31.09
C GLN A 294 -67.44 24.57 32.30
N ARG A 295 -66.70 24.69 33.41
CA ARG A 295 -67.08 25.50 34.58
C ARG A 295 -67.32 26.95 34.20
N ILE A 296 -66.38 27.58 33.47
CA ILE A 296 -66.51 28.95 32.96
C ILE A 296 -67.79 29.11 32.14
N LYS A 297 -68.07 28.21 31.18
CA LYS A 297 -69.32 28.25 30.40
C LYS A 297 -70.57 28.18 31.27
N SER A 298 -70.56 27.30 32.29
CA SER A 298 -71.65 27.16 33.25
C SER A 298 -71.87 28.45 34.06
N ILE A 299 -70.79 29.02 34.63
CA ILE A 299 -70.82 30.28 35.40
C ILE A 299 -71.31 31.44 34.52
N CYS A 300 -70.79 31.58 33.28
CA CYS A 300 -71.24 32.60 32.32
C CYS A 300 -72.72 32.44 31.93
N SER A 301 -73.24 31.22 31.91
CA SER A 301 -74.67 30.98 31.64
C SER A 301 -75.52 31.38 32.85
N SER A 302 -75.11 30.99 34.06
CA SER A 302 -75.79 31.34 35.31
C SER A 302 -75.76 32.86 35.61
N ILE A 303 -74.63 33.54 35.40
CA ILE A 303 -74.54 35.00 35.63
C ILE A 303 -75.41 35.78 34.63
N THR A 304 -75.56 35.31 33.39
CA THR A 304 -76.48 35.92 32.42
C THR A 304 -77.94 35.84 32.88
N LEU A 305 -78.33 34.77 33.58
CA LEU A 305 -79.68 34.64 34.15
C LEU A 305 -79.87 35.53 35.39
N VAL A 306 -78.83 35.70 36.21
CA VAL A 306 -78.87 36.53 37.44
C VAL A 306 -78.78 38.03 37.13
N ALA A 307 -77.98 38.45 36.15
CA ALA A 307 -77.71 39.86 35.84
C ALA A 307 -78.79 40.55 34.97
N ASN A 308 -79.92 39.91 34.70
CA ASN A 308 -81.02 40.54 33.96
C ASN A 308 -81.87 41.40 34.92
N ASP A 309 -81.68 42.73 34.88
CA ASP A 309 -82.23 43.77 35.78
C ASP A 309 -83.77 43.96 35.75
N ARG A 310 -84.58 42.89 35.79
CA ARG A 310 -86.05 42.97 35.84
C ARG A 310 -86.66 42.98 37.24
N LEU A 311 -85.86 43.17 38.29
CA LEU A 311 -86.25 43.07 39.71
C LEU A 311 -87.37 44.02 40.19
N GLY A 312 -87.89 44.92 39.35
CA GLY A 312 -88.86 45.96 39.74
C GLY A 312 -90.33 45.53 39.87
N HIS A 313 -90.76 44.41 39.27
CA HIS A 313 -92.18 43.98 39.27
C HIS A 313 -92.33 42.45 39.26
N PHE A 314 -92.01 41.80 40.38
CA PHE A 314 -92.10 40.35 40.51
C PHE A 314 -92.92 39.90 41.72
N GLU A 315 -93.82 38.94 41.48
CA GLU A 315 -94.57 38.21 42.51
C GLU A 315 -93.62 37.32 43.34
N THR A 316 -94.07 36.86 44.51
CA THR A 316 -93.29 36.11 45.51
C THR A 316 -92.50 34.93 44.95
N ASP A 317 -93.06 34.24 43.96
CA ASP A 317 -92.46 33.05 43.35
C ASP A 317 -91.25 33.38 42.47
N SER A 318 -91.25 34.56 41.82
CA SER A 318 -90.14 34.99 40.96
C SER A 318 -88.96 35.53 41.78
N VAL A 319 -89.19 36.16 42.92
CA VAL A 319 -88.13 36.50 43.89
C VAL A 319 -87.47 35.23 44.45
N SER A 320 -88.28 34.20 44.74
CA SER A 320 -87.79 32.90 45.22
C SER A 320 -86.92 32.20 44.18
N ALA A 321 -87.35 32.20 42.91
CA ALA A 321 -86.56 31.64 41.79
C ALA A 321 -85.23 32.38 41.57
N HIS A 322 -85.23 33.71 41.62
CA HIS A 322 -84.01 34.52 41.47
C HIS A 322 -83.02 34.28 42.63
N THR A 323 -83.54 34.18 43.86
CA THR A 323 -82.75 33.87 45.06
C THR A 323 -82.08 32.50 44.96
N LEU A 324 -82.79 31.49 44.44
CA LEU A 324 -82.24 30.15 44.19
C LEU A 324 -81.13 30.16 43.12
N LEU A 325 -81.27 30.95 42.06
CA LEU A 325 -80.22 31.12 41.04
C LEU A 325 -78.96 31.79 41.62
N CYS A 326 -79.12 32.77 42.51
CA CYS A 326 -78.01 33.41 43.21
C CYS A 326 -77.27 32.42 44.12
N TYR A 327 -77.99 31.61 44.93
CA TYR A 327 -77.37 30.55 45.74
C TYR A 327 -76.63 29.52 44.89
N LYS A 328 -77.20 29.13 43.74
CA LYS A 328 -76.54 28.18 42.82
C LYS A 328 -75.27 28.76 42.19
N LEU A 329 -75.28 30.04 41.81
CA LEU A 329 -74.10 30.74 41.29
C LEU A 329 -73.00 30.87 42.35
N ASP A 330 -73.35 31.23 43.59
CA ASP A 330 -72.42 31.31 44.73
C ASP A 330 -71.77 29.95 45.05
N ALA A 331 -72.55 28.85 45.03
CA ALA A 331 -72.01 27.50 45.17
C ALA A 331 -71.00 27.16 44.06
N MET A 332 -71.33 27.45 42.80
CA MET A 332 -70.44 27.22 41.65
C MET A 332 -69.15 28.06 41.70
N LEU A 333 -69.21 29.28 42.27
CA LEU A 333 -68.04 30.13 42.45
C LEU A 333 -67.10 29.59 43.55
N LYS A 334 -67.66 29.00 44.62
CA LYS A 334 -66.90 28.35 45.69
C LYS A 334 -66.18 27.08 45.22
N GLU A 335 -66.80 26.30 44.33
CA GLU A 335 -66.18 25.08 43.75
C GLU A 335 -65.07 25.39 42.72
N ALA A 336 -64.97 26.62 42.22
CA ALA A 336 -64.07 26.97 41.10
C ALA A 336 -62.64 27.38 41.51
N THR A 337 -62.32 27.40 42.82
CA THR A 337 -61.04 27.98 43.32
C THR A 337 -59.86 27.01 43.40
N ASP A 338 -60.03 25.75 42.96
CA ASP A 338 -59.08 24.67 43.25
C ASP A 338 -57.91 24.57 42.24
N HIS A 339 -56.96 25.51 42.34
CA HIS A 339 -55.71 25.48 41.57
C HIS A 339 -54.76 24.32 41.96
N THR A 340 -55.06 23.61 43.06
CA THR A 340 -54.26 22.54 43.67
C THR A 340 -53.91 21.42 42.69
N SER A 341 -54.84 21.07 41.78
CA SER A 341 -54.70 19.92 40.87
C SER A 341 -53.59 20.06 39.83
N ALA A 342 -53.40 21.25 39.24
CA ALA A 342 -52.34 21.48 38.25
C ALA A 342 -50.95 21.49 38.91
N VAL A 343 -50.86 22.02 40.15
CA VAL A 343 -49.62 22.01 40.94
C VAL A 343 -49.24 20.59 41.34
N ALA A 344 -50.21 19.73 41.67
CA ALA A 344 -49.96 18.33 41.98
C ALA A 344 -49.37 17.55 40.78
N ILE A 345 -49.89 17.76 39.56
CA ILE A 345 -49.34 17.16 38.33
C ILE A 345 -47.91 17.65 38.08
N ALA A 346 -47.66 18.97 38.21
CA ALA A 346 -46.32 19.53 38.05
C ALA A 346 -45.32 18.97 39.07
N LYS A 347 -45.74 18.77 40.34
CA LYS A 347 -44.93 18.13 41.38
C LYS A 347 -44.60 16.67 41.03
N LYS A 348 -45.60 15.90 40.60
CA LYS A 348 -45.42 14.50 40.17
C LYS A 348 -44.42 14.37 39.02
N ALA A 349 -44.47 15.28 38.04
CA ALA A 349 -43.50 15.32 36.95
C ALA A 349 -42.06 15.62 37.42
N GLN A 350 -41.89 16.41 38.49
CA GLN A 350 -40.58 16.73 39.10
C GLN A 350 -40.01 15.58 39.96
N GLU A 351 -40.85 14.64 40.39
CA GLU A 351 -40.49 13.45 41.16
C GLU A 351 -40.03 12.28 40.27
N MET A 352 -40.23 12.36 38.95
CA MET A 352 -39.70 11.38 37.99
C MET A 352 -38.17 11.48 37.83
N ARG A 353 -37.47 10.35 37.94
CA ARG A 353 -36.00 10.27 37.85
C ARG A 353 -35.55 9.13 36.94
N PHE A 354 -34.47 9.38 36.21
CA PHE A 354 -33.68 8.34 35.55
C PHE A 354 -32.65 7.76 36.54
N LYS A 355 -32.56 6.43 36.61
CA LYS A 355 -31.56 5.69 37.37
C LYS A 355 -30.68 4.95 36.38
N SER A 356 -29.43 5.39 36.24
CA SER A 356 -28.44 4.71 35.40
C SER A 356 -28.16 3.29 35.92
N ALA A 357 -27.95 2.34 35.01
CA ALA A 357 -27.43 1.02 35.36
C ALA A 357 -25.97 1.11 35.82
N ASP A 358 -25.44 0.02 36.40
CA ASP A 358 -24.02 -0.08 36.72
C ASP A 358 -23.16 -0.20 35.45
N VAL A 359 -21.93 0.30 35.51
CA VAL A 359 -20.97 0.41 34.39
C VAL A 359 -20.56 -0.98 33.84
N THR A 360 -20.88 -2.04 34.58
CA THR A 360 -20.65 -3.45 34.17
C THR A 360 -21.77 -4.02 33.30
N CYS A 361 -22.91 -3.33 33.15
CA CYS A 361 -24.08 -3.79 32.41
C CYS A 361 -24.13 -3.21 30.98
N LEU A 362 -24.88 -3.86 30.09
CA LEU A 362 -25.21 -3.36 28.73
C LEU A 362 -26.54 -2.61 28.67
N GLU A 363 -27.20 -2.43 29.81
CA GLU A 363 -28.39 -1.59 29.93
C GLU A 363 -27.98 -0.14 30.26
N LEU A 364 -28.77 0.84 29.82
CA LEU A 364 -28.53 2.25 30.16
C LEU A 364 -29.09 2.61 31.54
N GLY A 365 -30.23 2.03 31.93
CA GLY A 365 -30.92 2.35 33.17
C GLY A 365 -32.44 2.23 33.05
N SER A 366 -33.15 2.79 34.03
CA SER A 366 -34.62 2.77 34.11
C SER A 366 -35.18 4.12 34.57
N ILE A 367 -36.46 4.38 34.26
CA ILE A 367 -37.18 5.59 34.69
C ILE A 367 -38.15 5.18 35.81
N SER A 368 -38.16 5.93 36.91
CA SER A 368 -39.06 5.67 38.04
C SER A 368 -39.35 6.94 38.83
N GLU A 369 -40.50 6.93 39.51
CA GLU A 369 -40.88 7.95 40.49
C GLU A 369 -39.98 7.82 41.73
N SER A 370 -39.55 8.95 42.32
CA SER A 370 -38.80 8.94 43.57
C SER A 370 -39.71 8.51 44.73
N ALA A 371 -39.33 7.46 45.46
CA ALA A 371 -39.99 7.12 46.71
C ALA A 371 -39.88 8.30 47.71
N PRO A 372 -40.93 8.61 48.50
CA PRO A 372 -40.88 9.71 49.46
C PRO A 372 -39.82 9.47 50.53
N ASP A 373 -39.15 10.55 50.95
CA ASP A 373 -38.01 10.50 51.87
C ASP A 373 -38.34 9.83 53.21
N HIS A 374 -37.82 8.61 53.39
CA HIS A 374 -37.70 7.94 54.68
C HIS A 374 -36.25 7.51 54.88
N THR A 375 -35.46 8.36 55.57
CA THR A 375 -34.15 7.97 56.11
C THR A 375 -34.28 6.88 57.18
N PRO A 376 -33.26 6.03 57.37
CA PRO A 376 -33.48 4.59 57.43
C PRO A 376 -33.69 4.01 58.83
N ALA A 377 -34.58 3.03 58.93
CA ALA A 377 -34.65 2.09 60.05
C ALA A 377 -33.96 0.75 59.70
N ALA A 378 -33.38 0.12 60.72
CA ALA A 378 -32.43 -0.99 60.64
C ALA A 378 -32.85 -2.22 59.80
N ALA A 379 -31.82 -2.92 59.32
CA ALA A 379 -31.92 -4.13 58.51
C ALA A 379 -32.68 -5.30 59.16
N ILE A 380 -33.34 -6.13 58.33
CA ILE A 380 -33.54 -7.57 58.57
C ILE A 380 -33.51 -8.32 57.23
N SER A 381 -32.83 -9.47 57.23
CA SER A 381 -32.78 -10.42 56.10
C SER A 381 -33.88 -11.48 56.24
N LYS A 382 -34.54 -11.86 55.12
CA LYS A 382 -34.60 -13.26 54.60
C LYS A 382 -35.75 -13.55 53.61
N LYS A 383 -35.41 -14.34 52.59
CA LYS A 383 -36.13 -15.48 52.00
C LYS A 383 -37.57 -15.31 51.46
N ALA A 384 -37.67 -15.44 50.14
CA ALA A 384 -38.31 -16.56 49.41
C ALA A 384 -39.69 -17.11 49.83
N GLN A 385 -40.63 -17.09 48.87
CA GLN A 385 -41.51 -18.20 48.44
C GLN A 385 -42.04 -17.84 47.03
N GLU A 386 -41.79 -18.59 45.97
CA GLU A 386 -42.34 -19.92 45.61
C GLU A 386 -43.88 -20.02 45.60
N LYS A 387 -44.45 -20.10 44.39
CA LYS A 387 -45.21 -21.26 43.86
C LYS A 387 -45.44 -21.06 42.33
N ARG A 388 -45.06 -22.01 41.46
CA ARG A 388 -45.76 -23.28 41.06
C ARG A 388 -47.12 -22.99 40.39
N VAL A 389 -47.56 -23.58 39.26
CA VAL A 389 -47.23 -24.79 38.45
C VAL A 389 -47.93 -24.65 37.07
N LYS A 390 -47.37 -25.03 35.90
CA LYS A 390 -47.54 -26.30 35.11
C LYS A 390 -46.70 -26.16 33.79
N HIS A 391 -45.86 -27.12 33.35
CA HIS A 391 -46.14 -28.28 32.45
C HIS A 391 -46.72 -27.86 31.07
N GLU A 392 -46.24 -28.24 29.86
CA GLU A 392 -45.23 -29.19 29.29
C GLU A 392 -44.63 -28.57 27.98
N GLY A 393 -43.55 -29.03 27.32
CA GLY A 393 -42.59 -30.15 27.50
C GLY A 393 -41.52 -30.17 26.37
N ASP A 394 -40.49 -31.03 26.52
CA ASP A 394 -39.46 -31.48 25.53
C ASP A 394 -38.49 -30.44 24.87
N THR A 395 -37.19 -30.69 24.66
CA THR A 395 -36.35 -31.91 24.76
C THR A 395 -34.94 -31.64 25.33
N ARG A 396 -34.33 -32.62 26.02
CA ARG A 396 -32.92 -32.69 26.52
C ARG A 396 -31.93 -32.94 25.34
N ILE A 397 -30.60 -32.78 25.42
CA ILE A 397 -29.55 -33.57 26.12
C ILE A 397 -28.27 -32.66 26.08
N GLU A 398 -27.68 -32.16 27.16
CA GLU A 398 -26.85 -32.78 28.20
C GLU A 398 -25.39 -33.12 27.77
N LEU A 399 -24.42 -32.39 28.34
CA LEU A 399 -22.97 -32.59 28.16
C LEU A 399 -22.45 -33.60 29.18
N GLY A 400 -21.80 -34.66 28.71
CA GLY A 400 -21.10 -35.64 29.56
C GLY A 400 -19.58 -35.40 29.59
N SER A 401 -19.03 -35.20 30.79
CA SER A 401 -17.59 -35.41 31.07
C SER A 401 -17.33 -36.89 31.37
N ILE A 402 -16.08 -37.38 31.20
CA ILE A 402 -15.34 -38.22 32.20
C ILE A 402 -14.00 -38.78 31.65
N SER A 403 -13.00 -38.77 32.55
CA SER A 403 -11.76 -39.59 32.65
C SER A 403 -10.63 -39.56 31.61
N GLU A 404 -9.42 -39.48 32.16
CA GLU A 404 -8.14 -39.87 31.57
C GLU A 404 -7.95 -41.40 31.53
N SER A 405 -7.16 -41.90 30.58
CA SER A 405 -6.22 -43.01 30.81
C SER A 405 -5.08 -42.96 29.78
N ALA A 406 -3.87 -43.34 30.18
CA ALA A 406 -2.65 -43.24 29.38
C ALA A 406 -2.15 -44.62 28.92
N THR A 407 -1.44 -44.67 27.79
CA THR A 407 -0.27 -45.53 27.53
C THR A 407 0.47 -45.08 26.25
N ASP A 408 1.78 -44.80 26.37
CA ASP A 408 2.90 -45.32 25.55
C ASP A 408 2.88 -45.26 24.00
N HIS A 409 3.97 -44.96 23.26
CA HIS A 409 5.40 -44.74 23.58
C HIS A 409 6.11 -43.95 22.44
N THR A 410 7.29 -43.37 22.74
CA THR A 410 8.41 -43.02 21.80
C THR A 410 8.19 -41.99 20.68
N SER A 411 9.14 -41.09 20.34
CA SER A 411 10.51 -40.86 20.85
C SER A 411 11.05 -39.44 20.52
N ALA A 412 11.93 -38.94 21.40
CA ALA A 412 13.10 -38.07 21.17
C ALA A 412 13.02 -36.75 20.34
N ALA A 413 13.72 -35.66 20.69
CA ALA A 413 14.44 -35.28 21.92
C ALA A 413 14.94 -33.81 21.85
N ALA A 414 14.87 -33.09 22.99
CA ALA A 414 15.74 -31.95 23.42
C ALA A 414 15.90 -30.74 22.45
N ILE A 415 16.44 -29.55 22.75
CA ILE A 415 17.32 -28.95 23.77
C ILE A 415 16.79 -27.48 23.94
N SER A 416 16.67 -26.79 25.08
CA SER A 416 17.06 -26.99 26.50
C SER A 416 16.09 -26.23 27.45
N LYS A 417 16.48 -26.02 28.73
CA LYS A 417 15.83 -25.17 29.74
C LYS A 417 16.90 -24.44 30.58
N LYS A 418 16.71 -23.17 30.92
CA LYS A 418 17.31 -22.38 32.05
C LYS A 418 16.82 -20.93 31.91
N ALA A 419 16.03 -20.31 32.78
CA ALA A 419 15.99 -20.26 34.25
C ALA A 419 17.23 -19.60 34.88
N GLN A 420 17.10 -18.36 35.37
CA GLN A 420 16.98 -18.09 36.81
C GLN A 420 16.71 -16.60 37.14
N GLU A 421 16.16 -16.38 38.34
CA GLU A 421 15.74 -15.08 38.88
C GLU A 421 16.92 -14.25 39.43
N LYS A 422 16.75 -12.92 39.52
CA LYS A 422 17.38 -12.10 40.57
C LYS A 422 16.42 -11.04 41.09
N ARG A 423 16.30 -10.96 42.42
CA ARG A 423 15.52 -9.96 43.20
C ARG A 423 16.37 -8.72 43.48
N PHE A 424 15.77 -7.53 43.40
CA PHE A 424 15.99 -6.32 44.24
C PHE A 424 14.73 -5.43 44.02
N LYS A 425 13.79 -5.31 44.97
CA LYS A 425 13.72 -4.39 46.14
C LYS A 425 13.61 -2.88 45.81
N HIS A 426 12.36 -2.41 45.73
CA HIS A 426 11.67 -1.30 46.47
C HIS A 426 12.27 0.11 46.68
N GLU A 427 11.33 1.05 46.94
CA GLU A 427 11.46 2.46 47.44
C GLU A 427 11.86 3.50 46.36
N ASP A 428 11.24 4.68 46.20
CA ASP A 428 10.10 5.39 46.85
C ASP A 428 9.15 5.93 45.75
N ASP A 429 7.83 6.06 45.86
CA ASP A 429 6.96 6.79 46.81
C ASP A 429 7.06 8.34 46.73
N THR A 430 6.12 8.97 46.02
CA THR A 430 5.68 10.36 46.31
C THR A 430 4.24 10.56 45.87
N ARG A 431 3.37 10.73 46.88
CA ARG A 431 1.93 11.06 46.78
C ARG A 431 1.75 12.56 47.02
N ILE A 432 0.49 13.05 46.95
CA ILE A 432 -0.01 14.42 47.32
C ILE A 432 0.07 15.43 46.15
N GLU A 433 -0.93 16.28 45.88
CA GLU A 433 -2.41 16.18 45.95
C GLU A 433 -3.01 17.38 45.21
N LEU A 434 -4.32 17.32 44.94
CA LEU A 434 -5.29 18.41 44.81
C LEU A 434 -4.79 19.86 44.57
N GLY A 435 -5.18 20.40 43.41
CA GLY A 435 -5.14 21.84 43.09
C GLY A 435 -6.48 22.35 42.57
N SER A 436 -7.51 22.38 43.42
CA SER A 436 -8.78 23.05 43.11
C SER A 436 -8.62 24.57 43.23
N ILE A 437 -9.06 25.33 42.23
CA ILE A 437 -9.37 26.76 42.39
C ILE A 437 -10.78 27.00 41.87
N SER A 438 -11.61 27.58 42.74
CA SER A 438 -12.99 27.95 42.49
C SER A 438 -13.19 29.42 42.88
N GLU A 439 -13.74 30.22 41.98
CA GLU A 439 -14.40 31.53 42.22
C GLU A 439 -15.02 31.93 40.86
N SER A 440 -16.31 31.77 40.58
CA SER A 440 -17.53 32.40 41.12
C SER A 440 -17.83 33.81 40.56
N ALA A 441 -18.67 33.82 39.51
CA ALA A 441 -19.74 34.78 39.16
C ALA A 441 -19.54 36.31 39.29
N THR A 442 -19.89 37.04 38.23
CA THR A 442 -21.07 37.96 38.20
C THR A 442 -21.44 38.40 36.77
N ASP A 443 -22.69 38.83 36.58
CA ASP A 443 -23.35 39.07 35.29
C ASP A 443 -22.94 40.36 34.55
N HIS A 444 -23.19 40.43 33.23
CA HIS A 444 -24.27 41.28 32.66
C HIS A 444 -24.32 41.32 31.11
N THR A 445 -25.43 40.83 30.55
CA THR A 445 -26.18 41.30 29.35
C THR A 445 -25.47 41.99 28.16
N SER A 446 -25.62 41.41 26.95
CA SER A 446 -26.50 41.97 25.89
C SER A 446 -26.81 40.94 24.78
N ALA A 447 -27.87 41.17 24.00
CA ALA A 447 -28.59 40.16 23.21
C ALA A 447 -28.46 40.29 21.67
N ALA A 448 -29.16 39.37 20.96
CA ALA A 448 -29.43 39.28 19.50
C ALA A 448 -28.40 38.51 18.65
N ALA A 449 -28.77 37.60 17.73
CA ALA A 449 -30.08 37.05 17.33
C ALA A 449 -29.94 35.56 16.91
N ARG A 450 -30.77 34.61 17.37
CA ARG A 450 -31.97 34.08 16.66
C ARG A 450 -31.85 34.14 15.11
N LYS A 451 -31.83 33.02 14.37
CA LYS A 451 -32.99 32.11 14.19
C LYS A 451 -32.63 30.80 13.44
N THR A 452 -33.20 29.66 13.88
CA THR A 452 -33.85 28.54 13.14
C THR A 452 -33.35 28.06 11.75
N ALA A 453 -33.42 26.76 11.37
CA ALA A 453 -33.97 25.58 12.07
C ALA A 453 -33.64 24.23 11.36
N GLN A 454 -33.75 23.16 12.16
CA GLN A 454 -34.29 21.83 11.84
C GLN A 454 -33.65 20.94 10.77
N GLU A 455 -33.08 19.85 11.29
CA GLU A 455 -33.11 18.50 10.71
C GLU A 455 -34.48 18.16 10.10
N LYS A 456 -34.47 17.50 8.94
CA LYS A 456 -35.59 16.66 8.48
C LYS A 456 -35.10 15.28 8.02
N ARG A 457 -35.22 14.33 8.94
CA ARG A 457 -35.12 12.89 8.75
C ARG A 457 -36.31 12.39 7.93
N PHE A 458 -36.08 11.66 6.84
CA PHE A 458 -37.12 10.89 6.13
C PHE A 458 -36.66 9.44 5.90
N LYS A 459 -37.65 8.54 5.85
CA LYS A 459 -37.47 7.08 5.82
C LYS A 459 -37.42 6.52 4.39
N SER A 460 -36.92 5.29 4.30
CA SER A 460 -36.92 4.39 3.14
C SER A 460 -38.29 4.18 2.48
N VAL A 461 -38.29 4.12 1.15
CA VAL A 461 -39.27 3.37 0.34
C VAL A 461 -38.49 2.75 -0.84
N ASP A 462 -38.43 1.42 -0.90
CA ASP A 462 -38.27 0.71 -2.17
C ASP A 462 -39.63 0.69 -2.86
N ASP A 463 -39.71 1.05 -4.14
CA ASP A 463 -40.21 0.11 -5.15
C ASP A 463 -40.03 0.58 -6.59
N THR A 464 -40.09 -0.39 -7.50
CA THR A 464 -39.83 -0.22 -8.94
C THR A 464 -41.10 0.18 -9.71
N ASN A 465 -41.09 1.27 -10.49
CA ASN A 465 -41.62 1.29 -11.88
C ASN A 465 -41.55 2.67 -12.57
N CYS A 466 -41.39 2.66 -13.89
CA CYS A 466 -41.36 3.83 -14.75
C CYS A 466 -42.76 4.41 -15.04
N LEU A 467 -42.89 5.74 -14.97
CA LEU A 467 -43.86 6.50 -15.78
C LEU A 467 -43.22 7.83 -16.21
N GLU A 468 -43.09 8.03 -17.52
CA GLU A 468 -42.64 9.29 -18.10
C GLU A 468 -43.79 10.32 -18.12
N LEU A 469 -43.59 11.45 -17.43
CA LEU A 469 -44.25 12.72 -17.78
C LEU A 469 -43.23 13.84 -17.58
N GLY A 470 -42.77 14.43 -18.69
CA GLY A 470 -41.73 15.45 -18.68
C GLY A 470 -42.21 16.80 -18.13
N SER A 471 -41.38 17.44 -17.30
CA SER A 471 -41.50 18.85 -16.91
C SER A 471 -40.15 19.34 -16.35
N ASN A 472 -39.42 20.12 -17.17
CA ASN A 472 -38.30 21.01 -16.81
C ASN A 472 -37.47 20.63 -15.57
N SER A 473 -36.50 19.72 -15.72
CA SER A 473 -35.47 19.52 -14.69
C SER A 473 -34.39 20.59 -14.80
N GLU A 474 -34.27 21.45 -13.77
CA GLU A 474 -32.96 22.03 -13.46
C GLU A 474 -32.01 20.87 -13.15
N SER A 475 -30.98 20.68 -13.98
CA SER A 475 -30.03 19.58 -13.84
C SER A 475 -29.12 19.87 -12.65
N TYR A 476 -29.44 19.28 -11.50
CA TYR A 476 -28.53 19.29 -10.35
C TYR A 476 -27.18 18.68 -10.73
N PRO A 477 -26.06 19.24 -10.25
CA PRO A 477 -24.75 18.65 -10.46
C PRO A 477 -24.67 17.21 -9.99
N GLN A 478 -24.17 16.32 -10.83
CA GLN A 478 -24.14 14.87 -10.62
C GLN A 478 -22.78 14.28 -10.94
N LEU A 479 -22.45 13.23 -10.18
CA LEU A 479 -21.32 12.35 -10.43
C LEU A 479 -21.86 10.97 -10.80
N GLN A 480 -21.29 10.36 -11.83
CA GLN A 480 -21.67 9.02 -12.27
C GLN A 480 -20.42 8.21 -12.60
N ILE A 481 -20.28 7.01 -12.02
CA ILE A 481 -19.28 6.05 -12.49
C ILE A 481 -19.66 5.65 -13.92
N MET A 482 -18.78 5.96 -14.87
CA MET A 482 -18.91 5.56 -16.27
C MET A 482 -18.53 4.09 -16.45
N GLU A 483 -17.39 3.71 -15.89
CA GLU A 483 -16.78 2.39 -16.05
C GLU A 483 -15.91 2.04 -14.84
N SER A 484 -15.79 0.75 -14.52
CA SER A 484 -14.92 0.23 -13.45
C SER A 484 -14.03 -0.90 -13.97
N VAL A 485 -12.72 -0.63 -14.06
CA VAL A 485 -11.73 -1.51 -14.68
C VAL A 485 -10.94 -2.26 -13.60
N ASN A 486 -10.74 -3.58 -13.79
CA ASN A 486 -9.84 -4.38 -12.97
C ASN A 486 -8.42 -4.28 -13.53
N LEU A 487 -7.47 -3.89 -12.68
CA LEU A 487 -6.08 -3.65 -13.06
C LEU A 487 -5.21 -4.92 -12.94
N ARG A 488 -4.13 -5.00 -13.74
CA ARG A 488 -3.24 -6.19 -13.79
C ARG A 488 -2.49 -6.43 -12.47
N GLY A 489 -2.12 -5.34 -11.80
CA GLY A 489 -1.38 -5.34 -10.55
C GLY A 489 -1.91 -4.26 -9.61
N ARG A 490 -1.23 -4.07 -8.48
CA ARG A 490 -1.53 -2.95 -7.59
C ARG A 490 -0.98 -1.67 -8.18
N MET A 491 -1.89 -0.78 -8.55
CA MET A 491 -1.58 0.57 -9.00
C MET A 491 -0.84 1.33 -7.90
N PHE A 492 0.17 2.07 -8.30
CA PHE A 492 0.89 2.99 -7.44
C PHE A 492 1.19 4.33 -8.12
N GLY A 493 1.03 4.42 -9.44
CA GLY A 493 1.12 5.64 -10.22
C GLY A 493 0.00 5.75 -11.24
N ILE A 494 -0.45 6.97 -11.50
CA ILE A 494 -1.49 7.27 -12.49
C ILE A 494 -1.33 8.70 -12.99
N THR A 495 -1.43 8.87 -14.30
CA THR A 495 -1.40 10.17 -14.98
C THR A 495 -2.44 10.18 -16.11
N PRO A 496 -3.05 11.32 -16.44
CA PRO A 496 -3.74 11.48 -17.71
C PRO A 496 -2.80 11.16 -18.88
N TYR A 497 -3.33 10.49 -19.90
CA TYR A 497 -2.65 10.19 -21.16
C TYR A 497 -3.34 10.91 -22.33
N SER A 498 -4.67 10.89 -22.36
CA SER A 498 -5.53 11.74 -23.22
C SER A 498 -6.62 12.43 -22.38
N LYS A 499 -7.61 13.06 -23.03
CA LYS A 499 -8.79 13.66 -22.36
C LYS A 499 -9.75 12.61 -21.77
N ASP A 500 -9.56 11.35 -22.11
CA ASP A 500 -10.44 10.21 -21.86
C ASP A 500 -9.69 8.93 -21.47
N SER A 501 -8.37 8.97 -21.30
CA SER A 501 -7.55 7.81 -20.89
C SER A 501 -6.45 8.16 -19.89
N VAL A 502 -6.02 7.15 -19.14
CA VAL A 502 -4.96 7.22 -18.13
C VAL A 502 -3.86 6.20 -18.40
N ALA A 503 -2.63 6.55 -18.03
CA ALA A 503 -1.54 5.61 -17.93
C ALA A 503 -1.34 5.15 -16.48
N ILE A 504 -1.26 3.84 -16.25
CA ILE A 504 -1.18 3.20 -14.93
C ILE A 504 0.20 2.56 -14.72
N GLY A 505 0.85 2.92 -13.60
CA GLY A 505 2.08 2.30 -13.11
C GLY A 505 1.84 1.34 -11.93
N TYR A 506 2.52 0.19 -11.95
CA TYR A 506 2.34 -0.90 -10.98
C TYR A 506 3.54 -1.09 -10.06
N ILE A 507 3.27 -1.35 -8.76
CA ILE A 507 4.33 -1.61 -7.77
C ILE A 507 4.82 -3.06 -7.74
N ASP A 508 3.94 -4.02 -8.06
CA ASP A 508 4.20 -5.46 -8.05
C ASP A 508 4.32 -6.12 -9.43
N VAL A 509 3.92 -5.42 -10.50
CA VAL A 509 4.15 -5.82 -11.88
C VAL A 509 5.25 -4.93 -12.48
N ARG A 510 6.27 -5.55 -13.07
CA ARG A 510 7.44 -4.85 -13.66
C ARG A 510 7.38 -4.87 -15.18
N GLY A 511 7.94 -3.84 -15.81
CA GLY A 511 8.03 -3.73 -17.26
C GLY A 511 6.68 -3.53 -17.96
N ILE A 512 5.64 -3.15 -17.21
CA ILE A 512 4.29 -2.90 -17.72
C ILE A 512 3.81 -1.53 -17.22
N ILE A 513 3.33 -0.73 -18.16
CA ILE A 513 2.47 0.44 -17.97
C ILE A 513 1.27 0.18 -18.88
N ASP A 514 0.07 0.22 -18.34
CA ASP A 514 -1.13 0.09 -19.15
C ASP A 514 -1.70 1.47 -19.47
N ILE A 515 -2.14 1.67 -20.71
CA ILE A 515 -3.01 2.78 -21.09
C ILE A 515 -4.44 2.25 -21.06
N ILE A 516 -5.32 2.94 -20.33
CA ILE A 516 -6.71 2.53 -20.15
C ILE A 516 -7.61 3.72 -20.46
N ASP A 517 -8.58 3.54 -21.37
CA ASP A 517 -9.57 4.56 -21.69
C ASP A 517 -10.87 4.44 -20.89
N SER A 518 -11.71 5.47 -20.99
CA SER A 518 -12.99 5.57 -20.28
C SER A 518 -14.07 4.56 -20.74
N THR A 519 -13.79 3.77 -21.78
CA THR A 519 -14.61 2.61 -22.20
C THR A 519 -14.11 1.29 -21.60
N GLY A 520 -13.00 1.33 -20.86
CA GLY A 520 -12.34 0.16 -20.30
C GLY A 520 -11.43 -0.58 -21.28
N TYR A 521 -11.18 -0.04 -22.47
CA TYR A 521 -10.15 -0.58 -23.36
C TYR A 521 -8.78 -0.43 -22.72
N GLN A 522 -7.96 -1.49 -22.80
CA GLN A 522 -6.67 -1.58 -22.11
C GLN A 522 -5.59 -2.07 -23.07
N GLU A 523 -4.62 -1.21 -23.35
CA GLU A 523 -3.41 -1.54 -24.11
C GLU A 523 -2.16 -1.38 -23.22
N GLN A 524 -1.01 -1.87 -23.69
CA GLN A 524 0.26 -1.75 -22.99
C GLN A 524 1.16 -0.73 -23.70
N TYR A 525 1.72 0.20 -22.94
CA TYR A 525 2.72 1.13 -23.46
C TYR A 525 4.04 0.38 -23.70
N GLU A 526 4.44 0.24 -24.97
CA GLU A 526 5.54 -0.65 -25.38
C GLU A 526 6.94 -0.10 -25.09
N ASN A 527 7.08 1.23 -24.95
CA ASN A 527 8.36 1.93 -24.93
C ASN A 527 9.03 1.97 -23.54
N ILE A 528 9.05 0.81 -22.85
CA ILE A 528 9.65 0.63 -21.52
C ILE A 528 10.48 -0.65 -21.41
N THR A 529 11.55 -0.59 -20.62
CA THR A 529 12.41 -1.76 -20.39
C THR A 529 11.71 -2.82 -19.52
N SER A 530 11.77 -4.08 -19.96
CA SER A 530 11.00 -5.23 -19.44
C SER A 530 11.17 -5.62 -17.96
N ASN A 531 12.03 -4.97 -17.19
CA ASN A 531 12.21 -5.19 -15.74
C ASN A 531 12.16 -3.88 -14.91
N MET A 532 11.73 -2.76 -15.51
CA MET A 532 11.58 -1.50 -14.80
C MET A 532 10.40 -1.55 -13.83
N LYS A 533 10.59 -1.03 -12.62
CA LYS A 533 9.49 -0.79 -11.68
C LYS A 533 8.87 0.57 -11.98
N CYS A 534 7.58 0.64 -12.29
CA CYS A 534 6.89 1.92 -12.51
C CYS A 534 6.14 2.33 -11.24
N VAL A 535 6.81 3.09 -10.38
CA VAL A 535 6.26 3.51 -9.08
C VAL A 535 5.35 4.72 -9.25
N ASP A 536 5.77 5.70 -10.05
CA ASP A 536 4.90 6.77 -10.52
C ASP A 536 5.38 7.25 -11.88
N LEU A 537 4.50 7.91 -12.64
CA LEU A 537 4.79 8.32 -14.01
C LEU A 537 4.06 9.60 -14.39
N VAL A 538 4.63 10.36 -15.33
CA VAL A 538 3.94 11.47 -15.99
C VAL A 538 4.42 11.63 -17.44
N PHE A 539 3.47 11.88 -18.35
CA PHE A 539 3.76 12.17 -19.75
C PHE A 539 3.89 13.68 -19.99
N GLN A 540 4.77 14.08 -20.90
CA GLN A 540 4.93 15.46 -21.37
C GLN A 540 4.10 15.76 -22.62
N GLN A 541 4.01 17.04 -23.00
CA GLN A 541 3.39 17.42 -24.28
C GLN A 541 4.16 16.92 -25.51
N ASP A 542 5.49 16.73 -25.42
CA ASP A 542 6.31 16.18 -26.51
C ASP A 542 6.23 14.64 -26.64
N GLY A 543 5.40 13.98 -25.81
CA GLY A 543 5.27 12.52 -25.75
C GLY A 543 6.34 11.81 -24.91
N SER A 544 7.31 12.52 -24.34
CA SER A 544 8.27 11.94 -23.38
C SER A 544 7.57 11.48 -22.12
N VAL A 545 8.10 10.44 -21.48
CA VAL A 545 7.58 9.92 -20.21
C VAL A 545 8.65 9.94 -19.13
N PHE A 546 8.26 10.43 -17.95
CA PHE A 546 9.07 10.47 -16.74
C PHE A 546 8.59 9.36 -15.82
N ILE A 547 9.50 8.50 -15.39
CA ILE A 547 9.16 7.29 -14.63
C ILE A 547 9.99 7.23 -13.35
N SER A 548 9.31 7.33 -12.22
CA SER A 548 9.82 7.08 -10.87
C SER A 548 10.01 5.57 -10.68
N THR A 549 11.24 5.15 -10.39
CA THR A 549 11.58 3.71 -10.22
C THR A 549 11.75 3.28 -8.76
N GLY A 550 11.51 4.22 -7.83
CA GLY A 550 11.88 4.11 -6.42
C GLY A 550 13.29 4.67 -6.15
N ASN A 551 13.65 4.72 -4.86
CA ASN A 551 14.98 5.14 -4.38
C ASN A 551 15.39 6.56 -4.86
N ASN A 552 14.46 7.53 -4.82
CA ASN A 552 14.69 8.94 -5.18
C ASN A 552 15.16 9.21 -6.63
N LYS A 553 14.88 8.31 -7.57
CA LYS A 553 15.24 8.49 -8.99
C LYS A 553 14.02 8.52 -9.89
N ALA A 554 14.06 9.40 -10.89
CA ALA A 554 13.15 9.39 -12.02
C ALA A 554 13.97 9.31 -13.32
N HIS A 555 13.61 8.42 -14.23
CA HIS A 555 14.22 8.30 -15.55
C HIS A 555 13.35 8.99 -16.60
N ILE A 556 13.99 9.66 -17.56
CA ILE A 556 13.31 10.31 -18.68
C ILE A 556 13.46 9.42 -19.91
N TYR A 557 12.35 9.09 -20.56
CA TYR A 557 12.32 8.40 -21.84
C TYR A 557 11.71 9.31 -22.91
N ALA A 558 12.31 9.33 -24.10
CA ALA A 558 11.75 9.93 -25.28
C ALA A 558 10.54 9.12 -25.79
N PRO A 559 9.72 9.68 -26.71
CA PRO A 559 8.60 8.97 -27.31
C PRO A 559 8.97 7.64 -27.99
N ASP A 560 10.21 7.50 -28.46
CA ASP A 560 10.77 6.30 -29.10
C ASP A 560 11.31 5.25 -28.10
N GLY A 561 11.13 5.47 -26.79
CA GLY A 561 11.64 4.59 -25.73
C GLY A 561 13.14 4.77 -25.42
N SER A 562 13.85 5.67 -26.11
CA SER A 562 15.25 5.96 -25.77
C SER A 562 15.35 6.75 -24.46
N ARG A 563 16.27 6.35 -23.56
CA ARG A 563 16.42 7.00 -22.25
C ARG A 563 17.20 8.31 -22.37
N LYS A 564 16.50 9.46 -22.34
CA LYS A 564 17.07 10.81 -22.40
C LYS A 564 18.01 11.12 -21.22
N SER A 565 17.57 10.94 -19.96
CA SER A 565 18.39 11.24 -18.78
C SER A 565 17.89 10.56 -17.48
N THR A 566 18.45 10.92 -16.33
CA THR A 566 18.00 10.46 -15.01
C THR A 566 18.15 11.57 -13.98
N ILE A 567 17.06 11.87 -13.28
CA ILE A 567 16.98 12.86 -12.21
C ILE A 567 17.17 12.16 -10.87
N HIS A 568 17.97 12.79 -9.99
CA HIS A 568 18.16 12.36 -8.61
C HIS A 568 17.67 13.48 -7.68
N VAL A 569 16.63 13.20 -6.90
CA VAL A 569 16.06 14.15 -5.94
C VAL A 569 16.67 13.90 -4.56
N LYS A 570 17.11 14.95 -3.84
CA LYS A 570 17.65 14.78 -2.48
C LYS A 570 16.51 14.57 -1.47
N GLY A 571 16.62 13.54 -0.64
CA GLY A 571 15.68 13.27 0.47
C GLY A 571 15.83 11.86 1.05
N ASN A 572 14.94 11.50 1.98
CA ASN A 572 14.76 10.11 2.44
C ASN A 572 14.40 9.17 1.28
N GLU A 573 14.75 7.87 1.33
CA GLU A 573 14.61 6.88 0.23
C GLU A 573 13.16 6.48 -0.11
N LEU A 574 12.23 7.43 -0.11
CA LEU A 574 10.83 7.22 -0.42
C LEU A 574 10.57 7.32 -1.93
N ASN A 575 9.38 6.88 -2.32
CA ASN A 575 8.94 6.89 -3.71
C ASN A 575 8.66 8.33 -4.18
N LEU A 576 9.23 8.75 -5.30
CA LEU A 576 8.90 10.04 -5.91
C LEU A 576 7.50 9.97 -6.52
N LYS A 577 6.72 11.02 -6.27
CA LYS A 577 5.40 11.26 -6.84
C LYS A 577 5.48 12.41 -7.84
N LEU A 578 4.96 12.19 -9.04
CA LEU A 578 5.19 13.00 -10.24
C LEU A 578 3.88 13.62 -10.74
N ASN A 579 3.97 14.86 -11.25
CA ASN A 579 2.86 15.52 -11.92
C ASN A 579 3.38 16.55 -12.93
N ARG A 580 2.54 16.98 -13.87
CA ARG A 580 2.83 17.96 -14.92
C ARG A 580 1.86 19.13 -14.80
N SER A 581 2.37 20.36 -14.70
CA SER A 581 1.53 21.56 -14.78
C SER A 581 1.04 21.82 -16.20
N PRO A 582 0.02 22.67 -16.39
CA PRO A 582 -0.36 23.17 -17.72
C PRO A 582 0.79 23.86 -18.50
N SER A 583 1.81 24.36 -17.80
CA SER A 583 3.07 24.90 -18.37
C SER A 583 4.13 23.84 -18.74
N ASP A 584 3.78 22.54 -18.72
CA ASP A 584 4.66 21.38 -18.93
C ASP A 584 5.85 21.30 -17.93
N GLU A 585 5.80 22.05 -16.82
CA GLU A 585 6.76 21.93 -15.72
C GLU A 585 6.47 20.69 -14.89
N ILE A 586 7.53 20.11 -14.32
CA ILE A 586 7.45 18.80 -13.66
C ILE A 586 7.51 19.00 -12.16
N LEU A 587 6.41 18.65 -11.49
CA LEU A 587 6.26 18.75 -10.05
C LEU A 587 6.60 17.41 -9.42
N ILE A 588 7.49 17.42 -8.43
CA ILE A 588 7.94 16.22 -7.72
C ILE A 588 7.72 16.40 -6.22
N ALA A 589 6.95 15.49 -5.63
CA ALA A 589 6.82 15.32 -4.19
C ALA A 589 7.56 14.04 -3.75
N ASN A 590 8.24 14.10 -2.60
CA ASN A 590 9.03 12.98 -2.06
C ASN A 590 8.68 12.66 -0.59
N SER A 591 7.44 12.93 -0.16
CA SER A 591 6.99 12.79 1.24
C SER A 591 7.74 13.69 2.26
N GLU A 592 8.42 14.73 1.79
CA GLU A 592 9.02 15.78 2.63
C GLU A 592 8.15 17.05 2.61
N LYS A 593 8.52 18.05 3.42
CA LYS A 593 7.83 19.34 3.53
C LYS A 593 8.21 20.32 2.41
N LYS A 594 8.20 19.86 1.17
CA LYS A 594 8.51 20.65 -0.04
C LYS A 594 8.05 19.96 -1.31
N VAL A 595 7.88 20.76 -2.36
CA VAL A 595 7.69 20.33 -3.75
C VAL A 595 8.87 20.83 -4.58
N TYR A 596 9.43 19.99 -5.42
CA TYR A 596 10.43 20.38 -6.42
C TYR A 596 9.76 20.65 -7.76
N ILE A 597 10.12 21.74 -8.43
CA ILE A 597 9.61 22.09 -9.77
C ILE A 597 10.79 22.13 -10.73
N LEU A 598 10.80 21.23 -11.70
CA LEU A 598 11.79 21.17 -12.77
C LEU A 598 11.22 21.82 -14.04
N ASN A 599 12.13 22.24 -14.92
CA ASN A 599 11.78 22.62 -16.29
C ASN A 599 11.22 21.42 -17.07
N PRO A 600 10.52 21.65 -18.20
CA PRO A 600 9.95 20.57 -19.01
C PRO A 600 10.98 19.49 -19.37
N THR A 601 12.20 19.85 -19.78
CA THR A 601 13.23 18.87 -20.13
C THR A 601 13.76 18.04 -18.95
N GLY A 602 13.32 18.29 -17.72
CA GLY A 602 13.79 17.61 -16.51
C GLY A 602 15.26 17.85 -16.17
N SER A 603 15.93 18.77 -16.87
CA SER A 603 17.38 18.99 -16.77
C SER A 603 17.75 20.03 -15.73
N THR A 604 16.81 20.86 -15.28
CA THR A 604 17.06 21.99 -14.39
C THR A 604 15.96 22.14 -13.36
N LEU A 605 16.35 22.16 -12.09
CA LEU A 605 15.46 22.54 -10.98
C LEU A 605 15.19 24.05 -11.04
N LYS A 606 13.95 24.45 -11.28
CA LYS A 606 13.53 25.86 -11.34
C LYS A 606 13.24 26.41 -9.94
N HIS A 607 12.47 25.66 -9.14
CA HIS A 607 12.04 26.10 -7.81
C HIS A 607 12.01 24.92 -6.83
N THR A 608 12.24 25.20 -5.55
CA THR A 608 11.86 24.32 -4.43
C THR A 608 10.89 25.08 -3.56
N VAL A 609 9.65 24.63 -3.51
CA VAL A 609 8.56 25.30 -2.79
C VAL A 609 8.39 24.62 -1.43
N PRO A 610 8.64 25.30 -0.30
CA PRO A 610 8.44 24.71 1.02
C PRO A 610 6.94 24.55 1.30
N THR A 611 6.57 23.44 1.95
CA THR A 611 5.16 23.14 2.29
C THR A 611 4.96 22.98 3.80
N LYS A 612 3.75 23.27 4.31
CA LYS A 612 3.43 23.18 5.75
C LYS A 612 3.45 21.73 6.24
N TYR A 613 3.04 20.79 5.39
CA TYR A 613 2.85 19.37 5.66
C TYR A 613 3.71 18.51 4.73
N LYS A 614 4.00 17.25 5.10
CA LYS A 614 4.66 16.31 4.18
C LYS A 614 3.76 16.08 2.96
N THR A 615 4.27 16.24 1.74
CA THR A 615 3.44 16.17 0.54
C THR A 615 3.39 14.75 -0.06
N SER A 616 2.18 14.21 -0.25
CA SER A 616 1.92 12.89 -0.85
C SER A 616 1.49 12.97 -2.32
N GLN A 617 0.75 14.02 -2.70
CA GLN A 617 0.36 14.32 -4.08
C GLN A 617 0.50 15.81 -4.35
N VAL A 618 0.70 16.15 -5.61
CA VAL A 618 0.87 17.52 -6.06
C VAL A 618 0.22 17.73 -7.42
N SER A 619 -0.36 18.90 -7.65
CA SER A 619 -0.86 19.35 -8.95
C SER A 619 -0.52 20.82 -9.15
N GLY A 620 -0.13 21.18 -10.36
CA GLY A 620 0.14 22.57 -10.75
C GLY A 620 -1.06 23.18 -11.47
N THR A 621 -1.33 24.46 -11.22
CA THR A 621 -2.38 25.22 -11.93
C THR A 621 -1.78 25.99 -13.11
N SER A 622 -2.61 26.43 -14.06
CA SER A 622 -2.20 27.33 -15.16
C SER A 622 -1.83 28.72 -14.66
N SER A 623 -2.48 29.18 -13.58
CA SER A 623 -2.08 30.35 -12.78
C SER A 623 -0.74 30.19 -12.04
N GLY A 624 -0.12 29.01 -12.07
CA GLY A 624 1.20 28.75 -11.48
C GLY A 624 1.21 28.55 -9.97
N LEU A 625 0.03 28.35 -9.37
CA LEU A 625 -0.16 27.88 -8.00
C LEU A 625 0.02 26.36 -7.92
N ILE A 626 0.16 25.87 -6.69
CA ILE A 626 0.47 24.46 -6.41
C ILE A 626 -0.52 23.94 -5.38
N VAL A 627 -1.34 22.98 -5.79
CA VAL A 627 -2.25 22.25 -4.89
C VAL A 627 -1.52 21.01 -4.39
N THR A 628 -1.47 20.81 -3.08
CA THR A 628 -0.84 19.61 -2.49
C THR A 628 -1.79 18.88 -1.56
N THR A 629 -1.79 17.55 -1.65
CA THR A 629 -2.34 16.65 -0.63
C THR A 629 -1.22 16.27 0.34
N SER A 630 -1.52 16.22 1.64
CA SER A 630 -0.56 15.73 2.65
C SER A 630 -0.47 14.21 2.72
N LEU A 631 0.68 13.71 3.16
CA LEU A 631 0.82 12.35 3.65
C LEU A 631 0.09 12.21 5.00
N CYS A 632 -1.03 11.50 5.00
CA CYS A 632 -1.74 11.12 6.22
C CYS A 632 -0.95 10.05 6.98
N ASP A 633 -0.86 10.18 8.31
CA ASP A 633 -0.27 9.20 9.21
C ASP A 633 -1.15 9.02 10.46
N LEU A 634 -0.79 8.13 11.40
CA LEU A 634 -1.61 7.87 12.60
C LEU A 634 -1.83 9.11 13.50
N THR A 635 -1.04 10.17 13.30
CA THR A 635 -1.04 11.39 14.12
C THR A 635 -1.65 12.60 13.42
N ASN A 636 -1.60 12.69 12.08
CA ASN A 636 -2.02 13.86 11.31
C ASN A 636 -3.21 13.55 10.39
N LEU A 637 -4.23 14.42 10.42
CA LEU A 637 -5.36 14.38 9.48
C LEU A 637 -4.90 14.72 8.06
N SER A 638 -5.55 14.11 7.05
CA SER A 638 -5.31 14.46 5.65
C SER A 638 -5.72 15.92 5.39
N VAL A 639 -4.86 16.70 4.74
CA VAL A 639 -5.10 18.09 4.38
C VAL A 639 -4.75 18.36 2.92
N VAL A 640 -5.59 19.17 2.27
CA VAL A 640 -5.31 19.79 0.97
C VAL A 640 -4.95 21.26 1.21
N THR A 641 -3.94 21.77 0.53
CA THR A 641 -3.49 23.17 0.70
C THR A 641 -2.95 23.73 -0.61
N VAL A 642 -3.26 24.98 -0.89
CA VAL A 642 -2.76 25.73 -2.06
C VAL A 642 -1.59 26.61 -1.66
N TYR A 643 -0.53 26.61 -2.47
CA TYR A 643 0.69 27.38 -2.27
C TYR A 643 1.00 28.26 -3.50
N ASP A 644 1.64 29.41 -3.28
CA ASP A 644 2.37 30.11 -4.34
C ASP A 644 3.76 29.49 -4.57
N ARG A 645 4.51 30.00 -5.56
CA ARG A 645 5.88 29.54 -5.85
C ARG A 645 6.92 29.90 -4.77
N ASN A 646 6.56 30.72 -3.79
CA ASN A 646 7.42 31.07 -2.66
C ASN A 646 7.17 30.17 -1.43
N GLY A 647 6.09 29.38 -1.43
CA GLY A 647 5.65 28.54 -0.31
C GLY A 647 4.72 29.25 0.66
N ASN A 648 4.21 30.43 0.33
CA ASN A 648 3.08 31.03 1.05
C ASN A 648 1.85 30.16 0.79
N ALA A 649 1.13 29.77 1.85
CA ALA A 649 -0.06 28.93 1.75
C ALA A 649 -1.25 29.53 2.47
N GLY A 650 -2.42 29.47 1.82
CA GLY A 650 -3.68 29.91 2.39
C GLY A 650 -4.24 28.93 3.43
N LYS A 651 -5.57 28.96 3.59
CA LYS A 651 -6.30 28.09 4.52
C LYS A 651 -6.33 26.66 3.98
N SER A 652 -5.80 25.72 4.76
CA SER A 652 -5.87 24.29 4.46
C SER A 652 -7.30 23.77 4.58
N LEU A 653 -7.75 22.95 3.62
CA LEU A 653 -8.90 22.07 3.79
C LEU A 653 -8.45 20.83 4.55
N GLN A 654 -9.18 20.42 5.58
CA GLN A 654 -8.79 19.34 6.48
C GLN A 654 -9.88 18.27 6.55
N ALA A 655 -9.48 17.00 6.53
CA ALA A 655 -10.38 15.88 6.70
C ALA A 655 -11.14 15.99 8.04
N PRO A 656 -12.45 15.69 8.08
CA PRO A 656 -13.24 15.79 9.31
C PRO A 656 -12.80 14.78 10.37
N GLU A 657 -12.28 13.62 9.97
CA GLU A 657 -11.92 12.51 10.85
C GLU A 657 -10.64 11.81 10.42
N LYS A 658 -10.03 11.04 11.34
CA LYS A 658 -8.77 10.30 11.12
C LYS A 658 -8.82 9.21 10.05
N TYR A 659 -10.02 8.80 9.63
CA TYR A 659 -10.22 7.74 8.64
C TYR A 659 -10.72 8.26 7.29
N VAL A 660 -10.85 9.58 7.12
CA VAL A 660 -11.18 10.21 5.84
C VAL A 660 -9.90 10.71 5.17
N TYR A 661 -9.65 10.25 3.94
CA TYR A 661 -8.48 10.62 3.16
C TYR A 661 -8.89 11.57 2.04
N LEU A 662 -8.28 12.75 2.00
CA LEU A 662 -8.47 13.72 0.92
C LEU A 662 -7.51 13.40 -0.23
N HIS A 663 -7.99 13.51 -1.47
CA HIS A 663 -7.19 13.46 -2.70
C HIS A 663 -7.63 14.59 -3.64
N ALA A 664 -6.69 15.46 -4.02
CA ALA A 664 -6.96 16.60 -4.88
C ALA A 664 -6.51 16.36 -6.32
N ALA A 665 -7.36 16.77 -7.27
CA ALA A 665 -7.03 16.87 -8.69
C ALA A 665 -7.37 18.27 -9.20
N VAL A 666 -6.59 18.78 -10.16
CA VAL A 666 -6.78 20.08 -10.79
C VAL A 666 -7.05 19.87 -12.27
N ASP A 667 -8.02 20.59 -12.82
CA ASP A 667 -8.37 20.53 -14.25
C ASP A 667 -7.75 21.66 -15.09
N GLU A 668 -8.08 21.70 -16.39
CA GLU A 668 -7.55 22.70 -17.33
C GLU A 668 -8.14 24.11 -17.14
N GLN A 669 -9.13 24.30 -16.25
CA GLN A 669 -9.68 25.61 -15.84
C GLN A 669 -9.27 26.01 -14.41
N ASP A 670 -8.22 25.39 -13.85
CA ASP A 670 -7.73 25.61 -12.47
C ASP A 670 -8.76 25.26 -11.38
N ARG A 671 -9.83 24.52 -11.70
CA ARG A 671 -10.81 24.07 -10.69
C ARG A 671 -10.24 22.86 -9.95
N VAL A 672 -10.51 22.79 -8.65
CA VAL A 672 -9.94 21.78 -7.75
C VAL A 672 -11.02 20.82 -7.30
N TYR A 673 -10.93 19.58 -7.76
CA TYR A 673 -11.75 18.46 -7.26
C TYR A 673 -11.05 17.87 -6.05
N VAL A 674 -11.76 17.74 -4.93
CA VAL A 674 -11.28 17.03 -3.74
C VAL A 674 -12.18 15.84 -3.48
N ALA A 675 -11.64 14.64 -3.67
CA ALA A 675 -12.24 13.40 -3.24
C ALA A 675 -11.98 13.18 -1.74
N HIS A 676 -13.05 12.95 -0.99
CA HIS A 676 -13.04 12.41 0.36
C HIS A 676 -13.30 10.91 0.25
N VAL A 677 -12.27 10.10 0.50
CA VAL A 677 -12.40 8.64 0.64
C VAL A 677 -12.81 8.36 2.08
N ILE A 678 -14.08 8.02 2.26
CA ILE A 678 -14.71 7.76 3.56
C ILE A 678 -14.79 6.24 3.75
N ASN A 679 -14.37 5.77 4.92
CA ASN A 679 -14.53 4.37 5.33
C ASN A 679 -15.65 4.29 6.37
N GLU A 680 -16.78 3.64 6.02
CA GLU A 680 -17.96 3.55 6.90
C GLU A 680 -17.81 2.49 8.03
N SER A 681 -16.61 1.97 8.28
CA SER A 681 -16.32 0.96 9.32
C SER A 681 -16.50 1.42 10.77
N GLN A 682 -17.27 2.48 11.04
CA GLN A 682 -17.83 2.75 12.36
C GLN A 682 -19.11 1.93 12.65
N SER A 683 -19.65 1.17 11.68
CA SER A 683 -20.90 0.39 11.83
C SER A 683 -20.76 -1.14 11.59
N TYR A 684 -19.80 -1.79 12.25
CA TYR A 684 -19.90 -3.21 12.71
C TYR A 684 -20.47 -4.27 11.74
N GLN A 685 -20.05 -4.26 10.47
CA GLN A 685 -20.38 -5.30 9.49
C GLN A 685 -19.13 -5.70 8.69
N LEU A 686 -19.06 -6.99 8.32
CA LEU A 686 -17.91 -7.65 7.67
C LEU A 686 -17.58 -7.15 6.24
N HIS A 687 -18.25 -6.12 5.74
CA HIS A 687 -17.99 -5.54 4.43
C HIS A 687 -17.61 -4.07 4.60
N GLN A 688 -16.32 -3.75 4.44
CA GLN A 688 -15.86 -2.37 4.41
C GLN A 688 -16.26 -1.74 3.08
N TYR A 689 -17.40 -1.06 3.05
CA TYR A 689 -17.75 -0.21 1.92
C TYR A 689 -17.02 1.12 2.07
N TYR A 690 -16.34 1.48 0.98
CA TYR A 690 -15.69 2.78 0.85
C TYR A 690 -16.56 3.65 -0.03
N TYR A 691 -16.65 4.91 0.37
CA TYR A 691 -17.54 5.90 -0.18
C TYR A 691 -16.71 7.09 -0.65
N LEU A 692 -16.87 7.43 -1.93
CA LEU A 692 -16.15 8.54 -2.56
C LEU A 692 -17.10 9.74 -2.68
N GLN A 693 -16.96 10.68 -1.76
CA GLN A 693 -17.61 11.98 -1.84
C GLN A 693 -16.64 12.97 -2.52
N ILE A 694 -16.97 13.45 -3.72
CA ILE A 694 -16.16 14.49 -4.39
C ILE A 694 -16.81 15.85 -4.17
N ARG A 695 -16.00 16.88 -3.95
CA ARG A 695 -16.40 18.29 -3.83
C ARG A 695 -15.61 19.12 -4.84
N LEU A 696 -16.24 20.14 -5.45
CA LEU A 696 -15.59 21.03 -6.40
C LEU A 696 -15.35 22.41 -5.78
N TYR A 697 -14.11 22.89 -5.90
CA TYR A 697 -13.66 24.19 -5.40
C TYR A 697 -13.11 25.05 -6.52
N ASP A 698 -13.42 26.34 -6.50
CA ASP A 698 -12.70 27.37 -7.24
C ASP A 698 -11.54 27.92 -6.40
N LEU A 699 -10.50 28.44 -7.07
CA LEU A 699 -9.37 29.10 -6.41
C LEU A 699 -9.68 30.59 -6.16
N ASP A 700 -9.70 30.98 -4.89
CA ASP A 700 -9.77 32.38 -4.44
C ASP A 700 -8.40 32.79 -3.87
N GLY A 701 -7.49 33.12 -4.81
CA GLY A 701 -6.07 33.29 -4.52
C GLY A 701 -5.45 31.99 -4.00
N LEU A 702 -5.01 31.98 -2.74
CA LEU A 702 -4.45 30.81 -2.07
C LEU A 702 -5.47 29.99 -1.27
N ASN A 703 -6.77 30.29 -1.40
CA ASN A 703 -7.83 29.61 -0.67
C ASN A 703 -8.72 28.81 -1.61
N LEU A 704 -9.22 27.67 -1.12
CA LEU A 704 -10.24 26.88 -1.80
C LEU A 704 -11.62 27.42 -1.41
N LYS A 705 -12.42 27.82 -2.39
CA LYS A 705 -13.80 28.25 -2.21
C LYS A 705 -14.73 27.20 -2.79
N GLU A 706 -15.55 26.59 -1.94
CA GLU A 706 -16.47 25.53 -2.38
C GLU A 706 -17.47 26.10 -3.37
N ARG A 707 -17.53 25.48 -4.56
CA ARG A 707 -18.38 25.89 -5.68
C ARG A 707 -19.63 25.02 -5.76
N VAL A 708 -19.45 23.71 -5.66
CA VAL A 708 -20.50 22.70 -5.76
C VAL A 708 -20.18 21.54 -4.81
N GLU A 709 -21.12 21.25 -3.92
CA GLU A 709 -21.27 19.93 -3.31
C GLU A 709 -22.18 19.11 -4.24
N PHE A 710 -21.65 18.04 -4.83
CA PHE A 710 -22.47 17.15 -5.65
C PHE A 710 -23.47 16.43 -4.74
N GLY A 711 -24.72 16.32 -5.19
CA GLY A 711 -25.82 15.84 -4.33
C GLY A 711 -25.52 14.51 -3.65
N ALA A 712 -25.91 14.36 -2.38
CA ALA A 712 -25.44 13.38 -1.37
C ALA A 712 -25.69 11.88 -1.68
N ARG A 713 -25.25 11.41 -2.85
CA ARG A 713 -25.07 10.00 -3.20
C ARG A 713 -23.58 9.74 -3.28
N ASP A 714 -23.02 9.24 -2.18
CA ASP A 714 -21.64 8.81 -2.17
C ASP A 714 -21.43 7.70 -3.21
N LEU A 715 -20.38 7.81 -4.02
CA LEU A 715 -20.04 6.77 -5.00
C LEU A 715 -19.44 5.59 -4.23
N ARG A 716 -20.23 4.52 -4.09
CA ARG A 716 -19.79 3.25 -3.48
C ARG A 716 -18.73 2.59 -4.36
N ILE A 717 -17.59 2.26 -3.77
CA ILE A 717 -16.45 1.65 -4.44
C ILE A 717 -15.89 0.46 -3.64
N ASP A 718 -15.44 -0.55 -4.38
CA ASP A 718 -14.95 -1.83 -3.85
C ASP A 718 -13.44 -1.74 -3.59
N ILE A 719 -13.08 -1.15 -2.46
CA ILE A 719 -11.69 -0.92 -2.05
C ILE A 719 -11.19 -2.01 -1.08
N ALA A 720 -9.93 -2.42 -1.26
CA ALA A 720 -9.21 -3.24 -0.28
C ALA A 720 -8.59 -2.36 0.83
N PRO A 721 -8.44 -2.85 2.09
CA PRO A 721 -8.17 -2.01 3.27
C PRO A 721 -6.75 -1.41 3.41
N ARG A 722 -6.06 -1.10 2.30
CA ARG A 722 -4.66 -0.61 2.29
C ARG A 722 -4.59 0.89 1.97
N ARG A 723 -4.01 1.63 2.91
CA ARG A 723 -3.96 3.10 2.99
C ARG A 723 -3.01 3.79 1.97
N TRP A 724 -2.42 3.06 1.02
CA TRP A 724 -1.34 3.56 0.16
C TRP A 724 -1.53 3.09 -1.29
N GLY A 725 -1.86 4.04 -2.17
CA GLY A 725 -2.01 3.84 -3.61
C GLY A 725 -2.97 4.85 -4.22
N ASP A 726 -4.02 5.18 -3.48
CA ASP A 726 -5.19 5.98 -3.86
C ASP A 726 -4.82 7.30 -4.56
N TYR A 727 -5.43 7.52 -5.72
CA TYR A 727 -5.19 8.69 -6.56
C TYR A 727 -6.46 9.17 -7.26
N LEU A 728 -6.62 10.49 -7.33
CA LEU A 728 -7.58 11.18 -8.18
C LEU A 728 -6.81 11.97 -9.23
N VAL A 729 -7.23 11.90 -10.49
CA VAL A 729 -6.74 12.76 -11.57
C VAL A 729 -7.91 13.30 -12.39
N SER A 730 -7.77 14.52 -12.93
CA SER A 730 -8.70 15.08 -13.93
C SER A 730 -8.17 14.76 -15.31
N LEU A 731 -9.02 14.23 -16.19
CA LEU A 731 -8.68 14.00 -17.61
C LEU A 731 -9.22 15.14 -18.47
N SER A 732 -10.40 15.63 -18.09
CA SER A 732 -11.08 16.76 -18.72
C SER A 732 -11.94 17.48 -17.65
N PRO A 733 -12.60 18.60 -18.00
CA PRO A 733 -13.52 19.32 -17.11
C PRO A 733 -14.72 18.48 -16.64
N ASP A 734 -15.03 17.41 -17.38
CA ASP A 734 -16.23 16.59 -17.23
C ASP A 734 -15.91 15.12 -16.91
N VAL A 735 -14.62 14.75 -16.82
CA VAL A 735 -14.17 13.36 -16.58
C VAL A 735 -13.00 13.33 -15.60
N LEU A 736 -13.23 12.65 -14.48
CA LEU A 736 -12.21 12.28 -13.50
C LEU A 736 -11.88 10.79 -13.62
N ALA A 737 -10.67 10.42 -13.22
CA ALA A 737 -10.31 9.04 -12.95
C ALA A 737 -9.84 8.90 -11.51
N PHE A 738 -10.43 7.94 -10.78
CA PHE A 738 -10.03 7.57 -9.43
C PHE A 738 -9.52 6.13 -9.42
N ALA A 739 -8.32 5.89 -8.91
CA ALA A 739 -7.73 4.55 -8.83
C ALA A 739 -7.34 4.21 -7.39
N CYS A 740 -7.56 2.95 -7.00
CA CYS A 740 -7.22 2.40 -5.69
C CYS A 740 -6.90 0.91 -5.82
N ASP A 741 -5.81 0.45 -5.18
CA ASP A 741 -5.30 -0.93 -5.22
C ASP A 741 -5.32 -1.56 -6.63
N LYS A 742 -6.31 -2.40 -6.95
CA LYS A 742 -6.48 -3.06 -8.27
C LYS A 742 -7.70 -2.59 -9.06
N LYS A 743 -8.29 -1.45 -8.71
CA LYS A 743 -9.47 -0.86 -9.34
C LYS A 743 -9.16 0.52 -9.90
N LEU A 744 -9.77 0.81 -11.05
CA LEU A 744 -9.83 2.13 -11.68
C LEU A 744 -11.30 2.44 -11.97
N TYR A 745 -11.73 3.65 -11.63
CA TYR A 745 -13.07 4.16 -11.84
C TYR A 745 -13.00 5.43 -12.69
N PHE A 746 -13.67 5.44 -13.83
CA PHE A 746 -13.92 6.66 -14.60
C PHE A 746 -15.21 7.28 -14.10
N ILE A 747 -15.18 8.57 -13.79
CA ILE A 747 -16.29 9.30 -13.16
C ILE A 747 -16.63 10.48 -14.04
N LYS A 748 -17.84 10.46 -14.61
CA LYS A 748 -18.42 11.60 -15.30
C LYS A 748 -18.84 12.64 -14.27
N VAL A 749 -18.43 13.87 -14.50
CA VAL A 749 -18.90 15.06 -13.81
C VAL A 749 -19.92 15.75 -14.72
N SER A 750 -21.09 16.08 -14.19
CA SER A 750 -22.06 16.96 -14.84
C SER A 750 -22.34 18.12 -13.88
N LEU A 751 -22.21 19.37 -14.35
CA LEU A 751 -22.30 20.60 -13.57
C LEU A 751 -23.48 21.48 -13.99
#